data_AF-A0A1H2ZX98-F1
#
_entry.id   AF-A0A1H2ZX98-F1
#
_cell.length_a   1.000
_cell.length_b   1.000
_cell.length_c   1.000
_cell.angle_alpha   90.00
_cell.angle_beta   90.00
_cell.angle_gamma   90.00
#
_symmetry.space_group_name_H-M   'P 1'
#
loop_
_entity.id
_entity.type
_entity.pdbx_description
1 polymer ?
#
loop_
_entity_poly.entity_id
_entity_poly.type
_entity_poly.pdbx_seq_one_letter_code
_entity_poly.pdbx_strand_id
1 'polypeptide(L)'
;MSQVIKDGHLYLYTNDRGDLLLNNQEGMGFFRQDTRFLHRLEWSLGEDLPIRILSVETEGATSLCRCTQETGKQLSGEPITGNTLEITRQRTLYDGVLYETFTFLNRGLKPVAVPLYFQFDADFADRAVICGNEEGNTGQCEPVRWSDTGLHFDYIGGDGVQRSLEIRVTPAPDTPGEGGSLRIPLYLEPKLSKKVRLRFLPQVDDEALEIYEAKVAEEAAHKNYQEWIEQAPRVDSDDTDFNSLYLRSLKDMRLLLADWGEGLVPVEGIPWHAAFSGRWSILAALQSLCVDAEVAKSAVRALARYQGKKFQPSWGEEPGKIPHVFRFGELSAIEGASPSFDFTGIDTTPLFLILIAQIYRWTGDIDFVREMMPVAQRALDWIDTYGDPGDFGYTANQPGSDPLYTLRGNAEEQTGRTSIALAEVQSYVYWTKSAWVELYHQLGNTEEARRLSREAEALKKRFRREFWLEKEGIPAFALDQEKKPIPGFTSKVGHGLLGGLYDKEEAIRLVERLFAPDMYSGWGIRTLSTQAERYNPFDRYHGSIWPHDNSFILLGLKEMGFHDRADQLIQDLIHASRFFDKFRLPQFYCGYGKEVGGLVPDPSACAPYAGSAGVGFVLLQTILGIIPDASRRRLQLSPRLPDGMNRLTVHGLKVGKGVLDVELSRVNGSTFLHLTKNTTGWSVNCTTESFR
;
A
#
# COMPACT_ATOMS: atom_id res chain seq x y z
N MET A 1 15.59 6.81 12.59
CA MET A 1 14.86 6.92 11.30
C MET A 1 15.46 5.92 10.35
N SER A 2 14.68 5.37 9.43
CA SER A 2 15.11 4.37 8.45
C SER A 2 14.86 4.88 7.03
N GLN A 3 15.48 4.25 6.03
CA GLN A 3 15.32 4.62 4.62
C GLN A 3 14.74 3.44 3.84
N VAL A 4 13.86 3.74 2.88
CA VAL A 4 13.28 2.76 1.96
C VAL A 4 13.33 3.31 0.54
N ILE A 5 13.93 2.55 -0.39
CA ILE A 5 13.77 2.72 -1.84
C ILE A 5 13.22 1.44 -2.45
N LYS A 6 12.44 1.55 -3.52
CA LYS A 6 11.89 0.39 -4.25
C LYS A 6 11.76 0.66 -5.74
N ASP A 7 11.98 -0.37 -6.54
CA ASP A 7 11.58 -0.44 -7.94
C ASP A 7 11.10 -1.87 -8.27
N GLY A 8 9.94 -1.98 -8.92
CA GLY A 8 9.33 -3.28 -9.23
C GLY A 8 9.24 -4.18 -8.00
N HIS A 9 9.83 -5.37 -8.06
CA HIS A 9 9.86 -6.35 -6.98
C HIS A 9 11.03 -6.20 -6.01
N LEU A 10 11.91 -5.21 -6.21
CA LEU A 10 13.08 -4.97 -5.38
C LEU A 10 12.87 -3.81 -4.42
N TYR A 11 13.30 -3.98 -3.17
CA TYR A 11 13.38 -2.87 -2.23
C TYR A 11 14.61 -2.97 -1.34
N LEU A 12 15.11 -1.81 -0.92
CA LEU A 12 16.23 -1.69 0.01
C LEU A 12 15.74 -0.94 1.24
N TYR A 13 15.80 -1.60 2.39
CA TYR A 13 15.43 -1.06 3.70
C TYR A 13 16.68 -0.97 4.58
N THR A 14 17.08 0.25 4.94
CA THR A 14 18.33 0.51 5.69
C THR A 14 18.11 1.43 6.87
N ASN A 15 19.13 1.59 7.71
CA ASN A 15 19.14 2.63 8.73
C ASN A 15 19.19 4.04 8.09
N ASP A 16 19.19 5.08 8.93
CA ASP A 16 19.29 6.48 8.51
C ASP A 16 20.59 6.81 7.75
N ARG A 17 21.64 6.00 7.85
CA ARG A 17 22.92 6.18 7.13
C ARG A 17 22.95 5.54 5.76
N GLY A 18 22.04 4.61 5.50
CA GLY A 18 22.07 3.76 4.31
C GLY A 18 22.79 2.43 4.51
N ASP A 19 23.20 2.09 5.73
CA ASP A 19 23.97 0.89 6.05
C ASP A 19 23.07 -0.27 6.49
N LEU A 20 23.57 -1.49 6.31
CA LEU A 20 23.00 -2.72 6.84
C LEU A 20 24.00 -3.31 7.83
N LEU A 21 23.71 -3.19 9.13
CA LEU A 21 24.59 -3.66 10.19
C LEU A 21 24.38 -5.16 10.43
N LEU A 22 25.44 -5.90 10.75
CA LEU A 22 25.37 -7.35 11.01
C LEU A 22 24.31 -7.70 12.07
N ASN A 23 24.27 -6.94 13.17
CA ASN A 23 23.32 -7.16 14.27
C ASN A 23 22.09 -6.23 14.16
N ASN A 24 21.49 -6.11 12.98
CA ASN A 24 20.27 -5.31 12.85
C ASN A 24 19.04 -6.11 13.36
N GLN A 25 18.44 -5.65 14.47
CA GLN A 25 17.23 -6.26 15.04
C GLN A 25 15.95 -5.85 14.30
N GLU A 26 16.05 -4.86 13.42
CA GLU A 26 14.92 -4.30 12.65
C GLU A 26 14.73 -5.00 11.29
N GLY A 27 15.36 -6.14 11.03
CA GLY A 27 15.13 -6.91 9.79
C GLY A 27 15.50 -6.16 8.49
N MET A 28 16.42 -5.19 8.56
CA MET A 28 16.91 -4.42 7.42
C MET A 28 17.60 -5.31 6.39
N GLY A 29 17.55 -4.90 5.13
CA GLY A 29 18.14 -5.67 4.04
C GLY A 29 17.84 -5.15 2.64
N PHE A 30 18.49 -5.78 1.66
CA PHE A 30 18.12 -5.70 0.26
C PHE A 30 17.26 -6.91 -0.09
N PHE A 31 16.06 -6.67 -0.58
CA PHE A 31 15.04 -7.67 -0.77
C PHE A 31 14.57 -7.76 -2.21
N ARG A 32 14.19 -8.97 -2.61
CA ARG A 32 13.39 -9.24 -3.79
C ARG A 32 12.19 -10.07 -3.35
N GLN A 33 10.99 -9.52 -3.52
CA GLN A 33 9.75 -10.11 -3.01
C GLN A 33 9.89 -10.44 -1.51
N ASP A 34 9.74 -11.72 -1.12
CA ASP A 34 9.79 -12.19 0.26
C ASP A 34 11.18 -12.66 0.72
N THR A 35 12.25 -12.47 -0.08
CA THR A 35 13.60 -12.95 0.24
C THR A 35 14.59 -11.80 0.44
N ARG A 36 15.37 -11.83 1.53
CA ARG A 36 16.48 -10.91 1.80
C ARG A 36 17.77 -11.39 1.14
N PHE A 37 18.18 -10.77 0.06
CA PHE A 37 19.42 -11.11 -0.66
C PHE A 37 20.69 -10.55 0.01
N LEU A 38 20.58 -9.47 0.79
CA LEU A 38 21.72 -8.88 1.51
C LEU A 38 21.27 -8.42 2.89
N HIS A 39 21.95 -8.85 3.94
CA HIS A 39 21.66 -8.45 5.32
C HIS A 39 22.77 -7.60 5.95
N ARG A 40 23.95 -7.54 5.31
CA ARG A 40 25.07 -6.71 5.74
C ARG A 40 25.69 -5.93 4.58
N LEU A 41 25.90 -4.64 4.82
CA LEU A 41 26.50 -3.65 3.94
C LEU A 41 27.01 -2.52 4.82
N GLU A 42 28.27 -2.65 5.22
CA GLU A 42 28.97 -1.63 6.00
C GLU A 42 30.15 -1.10 5.19
N TRP A 43 30.50 0.16 5.39
CA TRP A 43 31.67 0.76 4.77
C TRP A 43 32.39 1.69 5.74
N SER A 44 33.72 1.79 5.60
CA SER A 44 34.54 2.70 6.39
C SER A 44 35.75 3.22 5.60
N LEU A 45 36.36 4.30 6.09
CA LEU A 45 37.60 4.85 5.54
C LEU A 45 38.75 4.65 6.54
N GLY A 46 39.91 4.18 6.09
CA GLY A 46 41.06 3.98 6.99
C GLY A 46 40.77 2.99 8.12
N GLU A 47 41.53 3.07 9.21
CA GLU A 47 41.25 2.35 10.46
C GLU A 47 40.08 3.02 11.22
N ASP A 48 38.91 3.09 10.57
CA ASP A 48 37.66 3.70 11.06
C ASP A 48 37.69 5.22 11.29
N LEU A 49 38.10 5.96 10.26
CA LEU A 49 37.86 7.42 10.19
C LEU A 49 36.36 7.72 10.36
N PRO A 50 35.96 8.49 11.39
CA PRO A 50 34.56 8.75 11.64
C PRO A 50 33.92 9.53 10.50
N ILE A 51 32.76 9.05 10.03
CA ILE A 51 31.97 9.69 8.99
C ILE A 51 30.84 10.48 9.63
N ARG A 52 30.74 11.75 9.26
CA ARG A 52 29.63 12.62 9.61
C ARG A 52 28.69 12.79 8.43
N ILE A 53 27.42 12.43 8.65
CA ILE A 53 26.34 12.63 7.67
C ILE A 53 25.90 14.08 7.71
N LEU A 54 25.78 14.68 6.53
CA LEU A 54 25.35 16.07 6.35
C LEU A 54 23.89 16.13 5.88
N SER A 55 23.50 15.26 4.95
CA SER A 55 22.12 15.15 4.49
C SER A 55 21.84 13.78 3.90
N VAL A 56 20.57 13.38 3.96
CA VAL A 56 20.04 12.17 3.34
C VAL A 56 18.74 12.53 2.64
N GLU A 57 18.68 12.21 1.36
CA GLU A 57 17.50 12.38 0.53
C GLU A 57 17.09 11.00 0.01
N THR A 58 15.82 10.65 0.16
CA THR A 58 15.24 9.40 -0.35
C THR A 58 13.94 9.71 -1.06
N GLU A 59 13.81 9.27 -2.30
CA GLU A 59 12.61 9.46 -3.12
C GLU A 59 12.50 8.33 -4.16
N GLY A 60 11.33 7.69 -4.19
CA GLY A 60 11.04 6.60 -5.13
C GLY A 60 12.07 5.46 -5.05
N ALA A 61 12.73 5.22 -6.17
CA ALA A 61 13.75 4.19 -6.34
C ALA A 61 15.18 4.70 -6.02
N THR A 62 15.33 5.92 -5.51
CA THR A 62 16.64 6.59 -5.39
C THR A 62 16.91 7.14 -4.00
N SER A 63 18.18 7.14 -3.61
CA SER A 63 18.64 7.87 -2.43
C SER A 63 20.02 8.50 -2.64
N LEU A 64 20.23 9.65 -1.99
CA LEU A 64 21.49 10.39 -2.00
C LEU A 64 21.85 10.77 -0.56
N CYS A 65 22.99 10.27 -0.12
CA CYS A 65 23.59 10.61 1.17
C CYS A 65 24.84 11.46 0.93
N ARG A 66 24.92 12.61 1.60
CA ARG A 66 26.10 13.49 1.59
C ARG A 66 26.78 13.40 2.94
N CYS A 67 28.07 13.09 2.91
CA CYS A 67 28.89 12.91 4.10
C CYS A 67 30.21 13.66 3.99
N THR A 68 30.87 13.76 5.13
CA THR A 68 32.27 14.14 5.24
C THR A 68 32.93 13.28 6.31
N GLN A 69 34.26 13.29 6.36
CA GLN A 69 35.02 12.66 7.45
C GLN A 69 35.41 13.67 8.55
N GLU A 70 35.51 13.18 9.79
CA GLU A 70 36.09 13.88 10.94
C GLU A 70 37.62 13.78 10.97
N THR A 71 38.30 14.38 11.95
CA THR A 71 39.76 14.33 12.01
C THR A 71 40.24 12.90 12.30
N GLY A 72 41.29 12.46 11.61
CA GLY A 72 41.97 11.19 11.90
C GLY A 72 43.32 11.08 11.20
N LYS A 73 43.69 9.88 10.75
CA LYS A 73 45.00 9.59 10.14
C LYS A 73 44.89 8.99 8.74
N GLN A 74 45.85 9.34 7.89
CA GLN A 74 46.07 8.74 6.58
C GLN A 74 46.91 7.46 6.69
N LEU A 75 47.06 6.71 5.59
CA LEU A 75 47.95 5.53 5.52
C LEU A 75 49.41 5.82 5.89
N SER A 76 49.88 7.02 5.61
CA SER A 76 51.23 7.48 5.98
C SER A 76 51.41 7.74 7.48
N GLY A 77 50.31 7.75 8.25
CA GLY A 77 50.27 8.20 9.64
C GLY A 77 50.10 9.72 9.81
N GLU A 78 50.16 10.50 8.72
CA GLU A 78 49.88 11.94 8.76
C GLU A 78 48.42 12.23 9.12
N PRO A 79 48.14 13.33 9.84
CA PRO A 79 46.77 13.70 10.16
C PRO A 79 46.00 14.13 8.91
N ILE A 80 44.72 13.74 8.85
CA ILE A 80 43.74 14.31 7.94
C ILE A 80 42.77 15.17 8.76
N THR A 81 42.68 16.46 8.43
CA THR A 81 41.78 17.38 9.13
C THR A 81 40.33 17.10 8.75
N GLY A 82 39.40 17.21 9.71
CA GLY A 82 37.97 17.16 9.44
C GLY A 82 37.55 18.02 8.24
N ASN A 83 36.54 17.59 7.50
CA ASN A 83 35.99 18.31 6.32
C ASN A 83 36.91 18.35 5.09
N THR A 84 37.95 17.51 5.06
CA THR A 84 38.84 17.41 3.89
C THR A 84 38.20 16.68 2.71
N LEU A 85 37.40 15.64 2.97
CA LEU A 85 36.73 14.86 1.93
C LEU A 85 35.24 15.19 1.88
N GLU A 86 34.76 15.61 0.71
CA GLU A 86 33.33 15.56 0.38
C GLU A 86 33.02 14.16 -0.16
N ILE A 87 32.03 13.50 0.43
CA ILE A 87 31.65 12.15 0.10
C ILE A 87 30.18 12.16 -0.31
N THR A 88 29.86 11.63 -1.48
CA THR A 88 28.47 11.37 -1.87
C THR A 88 28.28 9.88 -2.09
N ARG A 89 27.19 9.35 -1.56
CA ARG A 89 26.75 7.96 -1.73
C ARG A 89 25.37 8.00 -2.37
N GLN A 90 25.29 7.57 -3.62
CA GLN A 90 24.06 7.59 -4.41
C GLN A 90 23.64 6.16 -4.72
N ARG A 91 22.35 5.86 -4.54
CA ARG A 91 21.78 4.53 -4.79
C ARG A 91 20.55 4.66 -5.68
N THR A 92 20.40 3.73 -6.62
CA THR A 92 19.28 3.64 -7.55
C THR A 92 18.90 2.18 -7.72
N LEU A 93 17.63 1.85 -7.50
CA LEU A 93 17.04 0.59 -7.97
C LEU A 93 16.47 0.82 -9.36
N TYR A 94 16.84 -0.04 -10.30
CA TYR A 94 16.30 0.01 -11.65
C TYR A 94 16.43 -1.36 -12.31
N ASP A 95 15.33 -1.87 -12.85
CA ASP A 95 15.29 -3.04 -13.74
C ASP A 95 16.01 -4.27 -13.15
N GLY A 96 15.66 -4.60 -11.90
CA GLY A 96 16.21 -5.78 -11.23
C GLY A 96 17.62 -5.63 -10.65
N VAL A 97 18.22 -4.43 -10.69
CA VAL A 97 19.58 -4.19 -10.17
C VAL A 97 19.61 -3.01 -9.19
N LEU A 98 20.37 -3.15 -8.10
CA LEU A 98 20.76 -2.01 -7.26
C LEU A 98 22.10 -1.45 -7.74
N TYR A 99 22.08 -0.20 -8.15
CA TYR A 99 23.27 0.58 -8.52
C TYR A 99 23.65 1.48 -7.36
N GLU A 100 24.91 1.45 -6.96
CA GLU A 100 25.43 2.29 -5.89
C GLU A 100 26.74 2.94 -6.32
N THR A 101 26.87 4.24 -6.09
CA THR A 101 28.07 5.02 -6.45
C THR A 101 28.52 5.86 -5.27
N PHE A 102 29.74 5.62 -4.82
CA PHE A 102 30.47 6.48 -3.91
C PHE A 102 31.35 7.44 -4.71
N THR A 103 31.26 8.74 -4.46
CA THR A 103 32.18 9.75 -4.99
C THR A 103 32.91 10.41 -3.84
N PHE A 104 34.24 10.39 -3.90
CA PHE A 104 35.12 11.03 -2.93
C PHE A 104 35.83 12.19 -3.62
N LEU A 105 35.65 13.40 -3.11
CA LEU A 105 36.28 14.62 -3.63
C LEU A 105 37.15 15.25 -2.54
N ASN A 106 38.44 15.43 -2.85
CA ASN A 106 39.35 16.11 -1.94
C ASN A 106 39.16 17.63 -2.01
N ARG A 107 38.58 18.22 -0.96
CA ARG A 107 38.40 19.67 -0.81
C ARG A 107 39.60 20.35 -0.16
N GLY A 108 40.52 19.58 0.44
CA GLY A 108 41.74 20.06 1.07
C GLY A 108 42.80 20.59 0.11
N LEU A 109 43.95 20.96 0.68
CA LEU A 109 45.11 21.53 -0.02
C LEU A 109 46.26 20.53 -0.21
N LYS A 110 46.15 19.33 0.39
CA LYS A 110 47.17 18.27 0.32
C LYS A 110 46.57 16.98 -0.25
N PRO A 111 47.38 16.11 -0.86
CA PRO A 111 46.93 14.78 -1.27
C PRO A 111 46.40 13.99 -0.06
N VAL A 112 45.39 13.14 -0.31
CA VAL A 112 44.81 12.25 0.69
C VAL A 112 44.97 10.80 0.25
N ALA A 113 45.52 9.96 1.14
CA ALA A 113 45.65 8.52 0.95
C ALA A 113 44.94 7.75 2.08
N VAL A 114 43.73 7.26 1.80
CA VAL A 114 42.92 6.47 2.76
C VAL A 114 42.29 5.28 2.04
N PRO A 115 42.35 4.04 2.58
CA PRO A 115 41.65 2.91 2.00
C PRO A 115 40.15 3.03 2.28
N LEU A 116 39.33 2.57 1.34
CA LEU A 116 37.91 2.32 1.52
C LEU A 116 37.69 0.84 1.78
N TYR A 117 36.99 0.53 2.86
CA TYR A 117 36.62 -0.83 3.23
C TYR A 117 35.12 -1.04 3.05
N PHE A 118 34.74 -2.25 2.63
CA PHE A 118 33.37 -2.72 2.69
C PHE A 118 33.28 -4.09 3.34
N GLN A 119 32.14 -4.34 3.99
CA GLN A 119 31.75 -5.63 4.54
C GLN A 119 30.37 -6.00 4.00
N PHE A 120 30.27 -7.15 3.33
CA PHE A 120 29.03 -7.70 2.80
C PHE A 120 28.73 -9.05 3.43
N ASP A 121 27.45 -9.34 3.58
CA ASP A 121 26.96 -10.65 3.97
C ASP A 121 25.52 -10.87 3.48
N ALA A 122 25.23 -12.10 3.07
CA ALA A 122 23.97 -12.52 2.45
C ALA A 122 23.46 -13.78 3.15
N ASP A 123 22.20 -13.74 3.58
CA ASP A 123 21.56 -14.85 4.31
C ASP A 123 20.40 -15.49 3.55
N PHE A 124 19.90 -14.84 2.48
CA PHE A 124 18.76 -15.30 1.69
C PHE A 124 17.51 -15.59 2.54
N ALA A 125 17.40 -14.94 3.69
CA ALA A 125 16.37 -15.25 4.67
C ALA A 125 14.99 -14.90 4.13
N ASP A 126 14.05 -15.83 4.31
CA ASP A 126 12.63 -15.59 4.07
C ASP A 126 12.08 -14.57 5.08
N ARG A 127 11.25 -13.66 4.60
CA ARG A 127 10.57 -12.64 5.40
C ARG A 127 9.84 -13.24 6.62
N ALA A 128 9.24 -14.42 6.50
CA ALA A 128 8.56 -15.06 7.63
C ALA A 128 9.52 -15.41 8.78
N VAL A 129 10.77 -15.80 8.46
CA VAL A 129 11.84 -16.01 9.47
C VAL A 129 12.25 -14.68 10.09
N ILE A 130 12.45 -13.64 9.27
CA ILE A 130 12.86 -12.31 9.73
C ILE A 130 11.82 -11.70 10.68
N CYS A 131 10.53 -11.91 10.40
CA CYS A 131 9.43 -11.44 11.26
C CYS A 131 9.20 -12.32 12.51
N GLY A 132 9.94 -13.42 12.67
CA GLY A 132 9.76 -14.36 13.80
C GLY A 132 8.46 -15.16 13.74
N ASN A 133 7.86 -15.30 12.55
CA ASN A 133 6.57 -15.97 12.37
C ASN A 133 6.72 -17.48 12.20
N GLU A 134 7.83 -17.94 11.60
CA GLU A 134 8.06 -19.36 11.30
C GLU A 134 9.53 -19.72 11.56
N GLU A 135 9.74 -20.86 12.21
CA GLU A 135 11.03 -21.56 12.23
C GLU A 135 10.99 -22.63 11.14
N GLY A 136 11.84 -22.51 10.12
CA GLY A 136 11.80 -23.38 8.95
C GLY A 136 13.15 -24.04 8.68
N ASN A 137 13.11 -25.22 8.05
CA ASN A 137 14.31 -25.86 7.49
C ASN A 137 14.70 -25.10 6.22
N THR A 138 15.41 -23.99 6.38
CA THR A 138 15.89 -23.17 5.28
C THR A 138 17.01 -23.89 4.53
N GLY A 139 17.22 -23.48 3.29
CA GLY A 139 18.34 -23.88 2.46
C GLY A 139 19.73 -23.59 3.04
N GLN A 140 20.75 -23.80 2.21
CA GLN A 140 22.15 -23.66 2.60
C GLN A 140 22.86 -22.61 1.75
N CYS A 141 23.56 -21.68 2.43
CA CYS A 141 24.48 -20.76 1.78
C CYS A 141 25.80 -21.48 1.45
N GLU A 142 26.29 -21.28 0.23
CA GLU A 142 27.64 -21.69 -0.15
C GLU A 142 28.69 -20.67 0.36
N PRO A 143 29.96 -21.08 0.49
CA PRO A 143 31.03 -20.14 0.78
C PRO A 143 31.12 -19.01 -0.26
N VAL A 144 31.34 -17.78 0.21
CA VAL A 144 31.47 -16.60 -0.65
C VAL A 144 32.55 -16.82 -1.70
N ARG A 145 32.19 -16.62 -2.97
CA ARG A 145 33.11 -16.76 -4.10
C ARG A 145 33.60 -15.40 -4.56
N TRP A 146 34.90 -15.33 -4.86
CA TRP A 146 35.55 -14.16 -5.38
C TRP A 146 35.74 -14.27 -6.90
N SER A 147 35.53 -13.15 -7.58
CA SER A 147 35.84 -12.98 -9.00
C SER A 147 36.76 -11.76 -9.20
N ASP A 148 37.32 -11.61 -10.40
CA ASP A 148 38.12 -10.45 -10.76
C ASP A 148 37.34 -9.12 -10.66
N THR A 149 36.01 -9.20 -10.69
CA THR A 149 35.11 -8.05 -10.72
C THR A 149 34.32 -7.85 -9.43
N GLY A 150 34.44 -8.73 -8.42
CA GLY A 150 33.75 -8.59 -7.14
C GLY A 150 33.38 -9.91 -6.46
N LEU A 151 32.21 -9.96 -5.82
CA LEU A 151 31.75 -11.03 -4.93
C LEU A 151 30.55 -11.78 -5.51
N HIS A 152 30.41 -13.04 -5.14
CA HIS A 152 29.24 -13.85 -5.46
C HIS A 152 28.81 -14.70 -4.25
N PHE A 153 27.52 -14.65 -3.95
CA PHE A 153 26.86 -15.43 -2.91
C PHE A 153 25.85 -16.36 -3.57
N ASP A 154 25.89 -17.65 -3.23
CA ASP A 154 24.94 -18.65 -3.73
C ASP A 154 24.16 -19.25 -2.58
N TYR A 155 22.91 -19.59 -2.87
CA TYR A 155 22.00 -20.24 -1.95
C TYR A 155 21.08 -21.20 -2.71
N ILE A 156 20.96 -22.42 -2.20
CA ILE A 156 19.96 -23.38 -2.66
C ILE A 156 18.91 -23.47 -1.57
N GLY A 157 17.72 -22.96 -1.86
CA GLY A 157 16.60 -22.98 -0.91
C GLY A 157 16.11 -24.41 -0.62
N GLY A 158 15.44 -24.59 0.51
CA GLY A 158 14.73 -25.83 0.83
C GLY A 158 13.61 -26.17 -0.16
N ASP A 159 13.18 -25.20 -0.96
CA ASP A 159 12.28 -25.33 -2.12
C ASP A 159 12.99 -25.83 -3.39
N GLY A 160 14.32 -25.98 -3.38
CA GLY A 160 15.13 -26.37 -4.54
C GLY A 160 15.41 -25.24 -5.53
N VAL A 161 14.96 -24.01 -5.26
CA VAL A 161 15.19 -22.84 -6.12
C VAL A 161 16.58 -22.27 -5.84
N GLN A 162 17.33 -22.01 -6.91
CA GLN A 162 18.65 -21.40 -6.79
C GLN A 162 18.50 -19.89 -6.68
N ARG A 163 19.11 -19.29 -5.67
CA ARG A 163 19.16 -17.84 -5.47
C ARG A 163 20.61 -17.41 -5.38
N SER A 164 20.96 -16.32 -6.03
CA SER A 164 22.32 -15.80 -5.96
C SER A 164 22.35 -14.29 -5.91
N LEU A 165 23.42 -13.75 -5.33
CA LEU A 165 23.71 -12.32 -5.33
C LEU A 165 25.13 -12.11 -5.88
N GLU A 166 25.22 -11.51 -7.05
CA GLU A 166 26.50 -11.00 -7.57
C GLU A 166 26.67 -9.53 -7.19
N ILE A 167 27.84 -9.16 -6.63
CA ILE A 167 28.22 -7.77 -6.35
C ILE A 167 29.42 -7.41 -7.22
N ARG A 168 29.20 -6.61 -8.26
CA ARG A 168 30.25 -6.10 -9.16
C ARG A 168 30.79 -4.76 -8.69
N VAL A 169 32.10 -4.60 -8.70
CA VAL A 169 32.82 -3.45 -8.15
C VAL A 169 33.66 -2.80 -9.23
N THR A 170 33.60 -1.47 -9.35
CA THR A 170 34.41 -0.71 -10.32
C THR A 170 34.97 0.56 -9.70
N PRO A 171 36.30 0.79 -9.71
CA PRO A 171 37.35 -0.08 -10.25
C PRO A 171 37.44 -1.41 -9.49
N ALA A 172 38.07 -2.43 -10.11
CA ALA A 172 38.29 -3.72 -9.47
C ALA A 172 39.03 -3.55 -8.12
N PRO A 173 38.69 -4.36 -7.10
CA PRO A 173 39.35 -4.28 -5.81
C PRO A 173 40.79 -4.79 -5.88
N ASP A 174 41.66 -4.25 -5.04
CA ASP A 174 43.10 -4.59 -5.04
C ASP A 174 43.39 -5.98 -4.44
N THR A 175 42.52 -6.48 -3.55
CA THR A 175 42.72 -7.77 -2.89
C THR A 175 41.37 -8.36 -2.49
N PRO A 176 41.07 -9.63 -2.83
CA PRO A 176 39.96 -10.35 -2.21
C PRO A 176 40.28 -10.54 -0.72
N GLY A 177 39.42 -10.03 0.16
CA GLY A 177 39.54 -10.28 1.59
C GLY A 177 39.02 -11.66 1.99
N GLU A 178 39.14 -12.03 3.26
CA GLU A 178 38.41 -13.19 3.80
C GLU A 178 36.91 -12.88 3.88
N GLY A 179 36.07 -13.85 3.50
CA GLY A 179 34.62 -13.69 3.44
C GLY A 179 34.18 -12.59 2.46
N GLY A 180 33.18 -11.79 2.86
CA GLY A 180 32.64 -10.66 2.08
C GLY A 180 33.37 -9.33 2.27
N SER A 181 34.67 -9.33 2.56
CA SER A 181 35.44 -8.10 2.86
C SER A 181 36.14 -7.53 1.62
N LEU A 182 35.87 -6.27 1.24
CA LEU A 182 36.57 -5.58 0.14
C LEU A 182 37.45 -4.43 0.63
N ARG A 183 38.59 -4.21 -0.02
CA ARG A 183 39.45 -3.05 0.15
C ARG A 183 39.76 -2.38 -1.18
N ILE A 184 39.60 -1.05 -1.24
CA ILE A 184 39.95 -0.23 -2.40
C ILE A 184 40.84 0.92 -1.94
N PRO A 185 42.07 1.09 -2.47
CA PRO A 185 42.89 2.24 -2.13
C PRO A 185 42.27 3.52 -2.71
N LEU A 186 42.09 4.55 -1.89
CA LEU A 186 41.76 5.89 -2.37
C LEU A 186 43.00 6.78 -2.23
N TYR A 187 43.47 7.26 -3.37
CA TYR A 187 44.45 8.32 -3.48
C TYR A 187 43.81 9.49 -4.23
N LEU A 188 43.80 10.67 -3.62
CA LEU A 188 43.09 11.84 -4.10
C LEU A 188 43.98 13.08 -4.00
N GLU A 189 44.45 13.58 -5.13
CA GLU A 189 45.07 14.91 -5.21
C GLU A 189 44.07 16.02 -4.86
N PRO A 190 44.52 17.21 -4.44
CA PRO A 190 43.65 18.36 -4.20
C PRO A 190 42.70 18.62 -5.38
N LYS A 191 41.41 18.78 -5.07
CA LYS A 191 40.32 19.03 -6.04
C LYS A 191 40.02 17.90 -7.03
N LEU A 192 40.71 16.76 -6.96
CA LEU A 192 40.36 15.58 -7.75
C LEU A 192 39.31 14.73 -7.03
N SER A 193 38.54 13.99 -7.83
CA SER A 193 37.54 13.05 -7.34
C SER A 193 37.80 11.63 -7.83
N LYS A 194 37.42 10.64 -7.02
CA LYS A 194 37.42 9.22 -7.39
C LYS A 194 36.03 8.65 -7.15
N LYS A 195 35.57 7.82 -8.09
CA LYS A 195 34.29 7.11 -8.00
C LYS A 195 34.53 5.63 -7.79
N VAL A 196 33.77 5.04 -6.88
CA VAL A 196 33.65 3.59 -6.67
C VAL A 196 32.20 3.22 -6.91
N ARG A 197 31.95 2.28 -7.81
CA ARG A 197 30.62 1.82 -8.20
C ARG A 197 30.43 0.37 -7.75
N LEU A 198 29.29 0.09 -7.14
CA LEU A 198 28.80 -1.24 -6.82
C LEU A 198 27.54 -1.50 -7.63
N ARG A 199 27.38 -2.72 -8.13
CA ARG A 199 26.14 -3.22 -8.73
C ARG A 199 25.78 -4.52 -8.04
N PHE A 200 24.56 -4.62 -7.53
CA PHE A 200 24.06 -5.82 -6.84
C PHE A 200 22.99 -6.46 -7.73
N LEU A 201 23.22 -7.72 -8.10
CA LEU A 201 22.41 -8.48 -9.05
C LEU A 201 21.78 -9.68 -8.31
N PRO A 202 20.56 -9.53 -7.76
CA PRO A 202 19.84 -10.60 -7.09
C PRO A 202 19.12 -11.49 -8.13
N GLN A 203 19.68 -12.67 -8.40
CA GLN A 203 19.16 -13.60 -9.40
C GLN A 203 18.39 -14.75 -8.74
N VAL A 204 17.36 -15.22 -9.43
CA VAL A 204 16.60 -16.43 -9.09
C VAL A 204 16.64 -17.35 -10.29
N ASP A 205 17.05 -18.59 -10.08
CA ASP A 205 17.36 -19.58 -11.12
C ASP A 205 18.26 -19.00 -12.23
N ASP A 206 18.00 -19.33 -13.49
CA ASP A 206 18.80 -18.92 -14.66
C ASP A 206 18.39 -17.53 -15.23
N GLU A 207 17.76 -16.67 -14.43
CA GLU A 207 17.33 -15.35 -14.88
C GLU A 207 18.54 -14.45 -15.25
N ALA A 208 18.50 -13.90 -16.46
CA ALA A 208 19.44 -12.89 -16.90
C ALA A 208 18.93 -11.48 -16.59
N LEU A 209 19.74 -10.68 -15.90
CA LEU A 209 19.47 -9.27 -15.64
C LEU A 209 20.20 -8.38 -16.65
N GLU A 210 19.50 -7.37 -17.17
CA GLU A 210 20.12 -6.35 -18.00
C GLU A 210 20.87 -5.34 -17.13
N ILE A 211 22.09 -4.99 -17.54
CA ILE A 211 22.98 -4.14 -16.74
C ILE A 211 23.22 -2.84 -17.48
N TYR A 212 22.91 -1.74 -16.81
CA TYR A 212 23.07 -0.40 -17.36
C TYR A 212 24.27 0.32 -16.74
N GLU A 213 24.66 1.43 -17.38
CA GLU A 213 25.48 2.43 -16.73
C GLU A 213 24.68 3.10 -15.60
N ALA A 214 25.30 3.33 -14.44
CA ALA A 214 24.59 3.81 -13.25
C ALA A 214 23.82 5.11 -13.49
N LYS A 215 24.37 6.01 -14.32
CA LYS A 215 23.71 7.26 -14.71
C LYS A 215 22.47 7.03 -15.60
N VAL A 216 22.52 6.04 -16.50
CA VAL A 216 21.40 5.68 -17.36
C VAL A 216 20.26 5.09 -16.52
N ALA A 217 20.61 4.18 -15.58
CA ALA A 217 19.65 3.62 -14.63
C ALA A 217 18.99 4.71 -13.76
N GLU A 218 19.76 5.68 -13.26
CA GLU A 218 19.24 6.83 -12.51
C GLU A 218 18.27 7.68 -13.33
N GLU A 219 18.67 8.08 -14.54
CA GLU A 219 17.83 8.90 -15.43
C GLU A 219 16.54 8.18 -15.80
N ALA A 220 16.61 6.87 -16.05
CA ALA A 220 15.44 6.05 -16.37
C ALA A 220 14.51 5.86 -15.17
N ALA A 221 15.04 5.56 -13.98
CA ALA A 221 14.25 5.46 -12.75
C ALA A 221 13.54 6.79 -12.42
N HIS A 222 14.25 7.91 -12.59
CA HIS A 222 13.67 9.24 -12.40
C HIS A 222 12.57 9.51 -13.42
N LYS A 223 12.83 9.26 -14.71
CA LYS A 223 11.87 9.44 -15.80
C LYS A 223 10.59 8.64 -15.57
N ASN A 224 10.70 7.35 -15.23
CA ASN A 224 9.55 6.49 -14.94
C ASN A 224 8.66 7.02 -13.79
N TYR A 225 9.27 7.71 -12.83
CA TYR A 225 8.55 8.31 -11.71
C TYR A 225 7.91 9.64 -12.10
N GLN A 226 8.60 10.47 -12.90
CA GLN A 226 8.06 11.72 -13.41
C GLN A 226 6.89 11.50 -14.36
N GLU A 227 6.99 10.54 -15.30
CA GLU A 227 5.92 10.22 -16.24
C GLU A 227 4.63 9.84 -15.51
N TRP A 228 4.72 9.07 -14.43
CA TRP A 228 3.57 8.77 -13.58
C TRP A 228 2.93 10.03 -12.98
N ILE A 229 3.73 10.93 -12.41
CA ILE A 229 3.25 12.18 -11.80
C ILE A 229 2.64 13.11 -12.87
N GLU A 230 3.24 13.18 -14.05
CA GLU A 230 2.79 14.03 -15.15
C GLU A 230 1.49 13.53 -15.80
N GLN A 231 1.26 12.21 -15.81
CA GLN A 231 0.03 11.59 -16.31
C GLN A 231 -1.13 11.64 -15.31
N ALA A 232 -0.85 11.87 -14.03
CA ALA A 232 -1.86 12.04 -13.00
C ALA A 232 -2.53 13.42 -13.08
N PRO A 233 -3.75 13.57 -12.52
CA PRO A 233 -4.39 14.88 -12.41
C PRO A 233 -3.50 15.87 -11.65
N ARG A 234 -3.29 17.05 -12.21
CA ARG A 234 -2.55 18.12 -11.53
C ARG A 234 -3.48 18.86 -10.59
N VAL A 235 -3.08 18.97 -9.33
CA VAL A 235 -3.86 19.58 -8.26
C VAL A 235 -3.10 20.77 -7.68
N ASP A 236 -3.77 21.91 -7.57
CA ASP A 236 -3.28 23.11 -6.90
C ASP A 236 -4.39 23.71 -6.02
N SER A 237 -4.08 24.04 -4.77
CA SER A 237 -5.00 24.71 -3.85
C SER A 237 -4.29 25.74 -3.00
N ASP A 238 -5.02 26.58 -2.27
CA ASP A 238 -4.48 27.44 -1.22
C ASP A 238 -4.18 26.69 0.10
N ASP A 239 -4.55 25.41 0.20
CA ASP A 239 -4.13 24.53 1.28
C ASP A 239 -2.85 23.77 0.88
N THR A 240 -1.71 24.26 1.35
CA THR A 240 -0.40 23.68 1.01
C THR A 240 -0.21 22.26 1.55
N ASP A 241 -0.92 21.89 2.60
CA ASP A 241 -0.79 20.57 3.22
C ASP A 241 -1.60 19.54 2.44
N PHE A 242 -2.79 19.91 1.96
CA PHE A 242 -3.51 19.09 0.99
C PHE A 242 -2.67 18.86 -0.27
N ASN A 243 -2.04 19.90 -0.82
CA ASN A 243 -1.18 19.76 -2.01
C ASN A 243 0.00 18.79 -1.73
N SER A 244 0.61 18.90 -0.54
CA SER A 244 1.73 18.05 -0.14
C SER A 244 1.30 16.59 0.07
N LEU A 245 0.16 16.36 0.72
CA LEU A 245 -0.43 15.05 0.90
C LEU A 245 -0.82 14.40 -0.44
N TYR A 246 -1.46 15.15 -1.35
CA TYR A 246 -1.84 14.64 -2.67
C TYR A 246 -0.62 14.22 -3.49
N LEU A 247 0.42 15.06 -3.53
CA LEU A 247 1.67 14.73 -4.22
C LEU A 247 2.37 13.53 -3.58
N ARG A 248 2.38 13.44 -2.24
CA ARG A 248 2.94 12.28 -1.53
C ARG A 248 2.17 11.00 -1.85
N SER A 249 0.84 11.06 -1.90
CA SER A 249 -0.04 9.99 -2.35
C SER A 249 0.31 9.47 -3.74
N LEU A 250 0.51 10.37 -4.73
CA LEU A 250 0.94 9.98 -6.08
C LEU A 250 2.28 9.23 -6.06
N LYS A 251 3.26 9.77 -5.35
CA LYS A 251 4.60 9.20 -5.27
C LYS A 251 4.57 7.84 -4.54
N ASP A 252 3.89 7.74 -3.41
CA ASP A 252 3.78 6.48 -2.65
C ASP A 252 3.04 5.40 -3.43
N MET A 253 1.98 5.76 -4.16
CA MET A 253 1.32 4.82 -5.06
C MET A 253 2.31 4.28 -6.09
N ARG A 254 3.05 5.15 -6.80
CA ARG A 254 4.06 4.71 -7.79
C ARG A 254 5.15 3.82 -7.20
N LEU A 255 5.59 4.12 -5.97
CA LEU A 255 6.59 3.33 -5.27
C LEU A 255 6.09 1.91 -5.00
N LEU A 256 4.81 1.77 -4.63
CA LEU A 256 4.17 0.50 -4.33
C LEU A 256 3.75 -0.31 -5.57
N LEU A 257 3.68 0.29 -6.76
CA LEU A 257 3.37 -0.45 -7.98
C LEU A 257 4.48 -1.46 -8.35
N ALA A 258 4.06 -2.66 -8.75
CA ALA A 258 4.91 -3.70 -9.33
C ALA A 258 4.12 -4.47 -10.41
N ASP A 259 4.80 -4.99 -11.43
CA ASP A 259 4.14 -5.76 -12.51
C ASP A 259 4.06 -7.24 -12.14
N TRP A 260 2.85 -7.80 -12.24
CA TRP A 260 2.55 -9.22 -12.00
C TRP A 260 2.14 -9.96 -13.28
N GLY A 261 2.60 -9.47 -14.43
CA GLY A 261 2.36 -10.04 -15.76
C GLY A 261 1.09 -9.53 -16.43
N GLU A 262 0.35 -8.61 -15.80
CA GLU A 262 -0.90 -8.02 -16.31
C GLU A 262 -0.88 -6.48 -16.20
N GLY A 263 0.30 -5.88 -16.00
CA GLY A 263 0.49 -4.47 -15.74
C GLY A 263 0.76 -4.16 -14.27
N LEU A 264 0.90 -2.86 -13.97
CA LEU A 264 1.28 -2.37 -12.65
C LEU A 264 0.14 -2.50 -11.63
N VAL A 265 0.43 -3.17 -10.52
CA VAL A 265 -0.50 -3.41 -9.42
C VAL A 265 0.14 -3.00 -8.09
N PRO A 266 -0.59 -2.34 -7.18
CA PRO A 266 -0.04 -1.93 -5.89
C PRO A 266 0.22 -3.14 -4.99
N VAL A 267 1.44 -3.24 -4.43
CA VAL A 267 1.75 -4.14 -3.31
C VAL A 267 1.27 -3.54 -1.98
N GLU A 268 1.10 -4.35 -0.94
CA GLU A 268 0.46 -3.91 0.31
C GLU A 268 1.23 -2.80 1.05
N GLY A 269 2.48 -3.02 1.46
CA GLY A 269 3.24 -1.99 2.20
C GLY A 269 4.66 -2.40 2.54
N ILE A 270 5.57 -1.43 2.68
CA ILE A 270 7.00 -1.69 2.87
C ILE A 270 7.41 -1.19 4.26
N PRO A 271 8.29 -1.90 4.99
CA PRO A 271 9.09 -3.06 4.58
C PRO A 271 8.47 -4.44 4.79
N TRP A 272 7.35 -4.55 5.52
CA TRP A 272 6.90 -5.83 6.06
C TRP A 272 5.95 -6.62 5.17
N HIS A 273 5.35 -5.98 4.16
CA HIS A 273 4.29 -6.55 3.32
C HIS A 273 4.50 -6.18 1.84
N ALA A 274 5.74 -6.26 1.35
CA ALA A 274 6.13 -5.84 0.00
C ALA A 274 5.71 -6.84 -1.09
N ALA A 275 4.48 -7.35 -1.00
CA ALA A 275 3.95 -8.39 -1.88
C ALA A 275 2.52 -8.05 -2.31
N PHE A 276 2.07 -8.73 -3.36
CA PHE A 276 0.71 -8.60 -3.86
C PHE A 276 -0.30 -9.09 -2.81
N SER A 277 -1.35 -8.31 -2.57
CA SER A 277 -2.45 -8.70 -1.69
C SER A 277 -3.77 -8.32 -2.33
N GLY A 278 -4.62 -9.30 -2.64
CA GLY A 278 -5.89 -9.06 -3.31
C GLY A 278 -6.73 -7.98 -2.63
N ARG A 279 -6.98 -8.09 -1.32
CA ARG A 279 -7.77 -7.06 -0.59
C ARG A 279 -7.14 -5.68 -0.72
N TRP A 280 -5.87 -5.55 -0.35
CA TRP A 280 -5.23 -4.23 -0.25
C TRP A 280 -5.00 -3.60 -1.62
N SER A 281 -4.69 -4.42 -2.62
CA SER A 281 -4.58 -3.97 -3.99
C SER A 281 -5.92 -3.54 -4.56
N ILE A 282 -7.02 -4.25 -4.26
CA ILE A 282 -8.37 -3.83 -4.66
C ILE A 282 -8.76 -2.50 -4.01
N LEU A 283 -8.54 -2.34 -2.70
CA LEU A 283 -8.88 -1.10 -2.00
C LEU A 283 -8.09 0.09 -2.55
N ALA A 284 -6.77 -0.06 -2.74
CA ALA A 284 -5.93 0.96 -3.35
C ALA A 284 -6.34 1.25 -4.81
N ALA A 285 -6.72 0.22 -5.58
CA ALA A 285 -7.26 0.36 -6.93
C ALA A 285 -8.59 1.14 -6.96
N LEU A 286 -9.52 0.86 -6.03
CA LEU A 286 -10.77 1.61 -5.88
C LEU A 286 -10.50 3.09 -5.61
N GLN A 287 -9.57 3.40 -4.72
CA GLN A 287 -9.18 4.79 -4.39
C GLN A 287 -8.54 5.52 -5.58
N SER A 288 -7.89 4.81 -6.51
CA SER A 288 -7.09 5.40 -7.59
C SER A 288 -7.83 5.57 -8.92
N LEU A 289 -9.10 5.16 -9.02
CA LEU A 289 -9.88 5.22 -10.27
C LEU A 289 -9.92 6.62 -10.92
N CYS A 290 -9.90 7.69 -10.11
CA CYS A 290 -9.90 9.08 -10.60
C CYS A 290 -8.53 9.56 -11.10
N VAL A 291 -7.46 8.84 -10.76
CA VAL A 291 -6.07 9.14 -11.13
C VAL A 291 -5.61 8.24 -12.27
N ASP A 292 -5.81 6.92 -12.15
CA ASP A 292 -5.48 5.94 -13.16
C ASP A 292 -6.30 4.65 -13.05
N ALA A 293 -7.24 4.46 -13.97
CA ALA A 293 -8.06 3.26 -14.02
C ALA A 293 -7.30 2.01 -14.54
N GLU A 294 -6.13 2.16 -15.18
CA GLU A 294 -5.36 1.01 -15.65
C GLU A 294 -4.69 0.26 -14.49
N VAL A 295 -4.37 0.93 -13.37
CA VAL A 295 -3.97 0.25 -12.13
C VAL A 295 -5.07 -0.70 -11.66
N ALA A 296 -6.33 -0.26 -11.71
CA ALA A 296 -7.48 -1.05 -11.34
C ALA A 296 -7.74 -2.22 -12.30
N LYS A 297 -7.64 -2.00 -13.62
CA LYS A 297 -7.76 -3.08 -14.62
C LYS A 297 -6.66 -4.12 -14.48
N SER A 298 -5.41 -3.69 -14.27
CA SER A 298 -4.26 -4.57 -14.05
C SER A 298 -4.46 -5.42 -12.78
N ALA A 299 -4.94 -4.81 -11.69
CA ALA A 299 -5.25 -5.53 -10.45
C ALA A 299 -6.31 -6.63 -10.65
N VAL A 300 -7.39 -6.32 -11.37
CA VAL A 300 -8.45 -7.29 -11.68
C VAL A 300 -7.92 -8.43 -12.56
N ARG A 301 -7.17 -8.14 -13.63
CA ARG A 301 -6.58 -9.17 -14.50
C ARG A 301 -5.60 -10.06 -13.74
N ALA A 302 -4.73 -9.47 -12.93
CA ALA A 302 -3.79 -10.21 -12.08
C ALA A 302 -4.55 -11.17 -11.13
N LEU A 303 -5.56 -10.68 -10.41
CA LEU A 303 -6.37 -11.52 -9.51
C LEU A 303 -7.17 -12.60 -10.24
N ALA A 304 -7.67 -12.31 -11.44
CA ALA A 304 -8.43 -13.25 -12.23
C ALA A 304 -7.62 -14.53 -12.57
N ARG A 305 -6.31 -14.41 -12.77
CA ARG A 305 -5.41 -15.56 -13.05
C ARG A 305 -5.33 -16.54 -11.89
N TYR A 306 -5.47 -16.04 -10.67
CA TYR A 306 -5.32 -16.80 -9.43
C TYR A 306 -6.66 -17.07 -8.74
N GLN A 307 -7.79 -16.88 -9.41
CA GLN A 307 -9.10 -17.26 -8.87
C GLN A 307 -9.11 -18.76 -8.53
N GLY A 308 -9.66 -19.10 -7.36
CA GLY A 308 -9.74 -20.45 -6.83
C GLY A 308 -10.47 -21.40 -7.78
N LYS A 309 -9.92 -22.61 -7.93
CA LYS A 309 -10.43 -23.64 -8.86
C LYS A 309 -10.81 -24.93 -8.15
N LYS A 310 -10.32 -25.12 -6.93
CA LYS A 310 -10.50 -26.35 -6.15
C LYS A 310 -10.86 -25.99 -4.72
N PHE A 311 -11.35 -26.99 -3.99
CA PHE A 311 -11.61 -26.89 -2.56
C PHE A 311 -10.36 -27.31 -1.78
N GLN A 312 -9.78 -26.39 -1.00
CA GLN A 312 -8.59 -26.62 -0.17
C GLN A 312 -8.73 -25.93 1.19
N PRO A 313 -9.18 -26.66 2.22
CA PRO A 313 -9.47 -26.08 3.54
C PRO A 313 -8.27 -25.41 4.23
N SER A 314 -7.06 -25.94 4.03
CA SER A 314 -5.83 -25.50 4.70
C SER A 314 -5.46 -24.04 4.41
N TRP A 315 -5.74 -23.55 3.21
CA TRP A 315 -5.52 -22.15 2.83
C TRP A 315 -6.80 -21.45 2.34
N GLY A 316 -7.96 -22.08 2.56
CA GLY A 316 -9.28 -21.51 2.30
C GLY A 316 -9.69 -21.38 0.84
N GLU A 317 -9.04 -22.08 -0.10
CA GLU A 317 -9.37 -22.01 -1.52
C GLU A 317 -10.72 -22.69 -1.77
N GLU A 318 -11.59 -21.99 -2.49
CA GLU A 318 -12.90 -22.48 -2.92
C GLU A 318 -13.10 -22.07 -4.39
N PRO A 319 -13.80 -22.87 -5.21
CA PRO A 319 -14.11 -22.50 -6.59
C PRO A 319 -14.77 -21.12 -6.68
N GLY A 320 -14.18 -20.23 -7.48
CA GLY A 320 -14.68 -18.87 -7.69
C GLY A 320 -14.17 -17.81 -6.71
N LYS A 321 -13.56 -18.19 -5.60
CA LYS A 321 -13.02 -17.27 -4.59
C LYS A 321 -11.76 -16.55 -5.08
N ILE A 322 -11.58 -15.30 -4.66
CA ILE A 322 -10.40 -14.48 -5.00
C ILE A 322 -9.42 -14.50 -3.81
N PRO A 323 -8.11 -14.73 -4.04
CA PRO A 323 -7.11 -14.79 -2.98
C PRO A 323 -6.88 -13.42 -2.33
N HIS A 324 -6.68 -13.43 -1.02
CA HIS A 324 -6.44 -12.25 -0.19
C HIS A 324 -4.95 -11.86 -0.16
N VAL A 325 -4.02 -12.81 -0.08
CA VAL A 325 -2.57 -12.55 0.02
C VAL A 325 -1.79 -13.52 -0.86
N PHE A 326 -0.72 -12.99 -1.47
CA PHE A 326 0.25 -13.75 -2.25
C PHE A 326 1.62 -13.72 -1.55
N ARG A 327 2.29 -14.87 -1.53
CA ARG A 327 3.65 -15.03 -1.03
C ARG A 327 4.45 -15.85 -2.05
N PHE A 328 5.69 -15.43 -2.26
CA PHE A 328 6.61 -16.03 -3.23
C PHE A 328 7.98 -16.35 -2.60
N GLY A 329 8.05 -16.31 -1.27
CA GLY A 329 9.23 -16.72 -0.51
C GLY A 329 9.42 -18.22 -0.48
N GLU A 330 10.62 -18.65 -0.09
CA GLU A 330 11.01 -20.06 0.02
C GLU A 330 10.04 -20.85 0.91
N LEU A 331 9.69 -20.33 2.08
CA LEU A 331 8.79 -21.03 3.00
C LEU A 331 7.38 -21.17 2.43
N SER A 332 6.97 -20.25 1.55
CA SER A 332 5.68 -20.32 0.89
C SER A 332 5.63 -21.30 -0.28
N ALA A 333 6.78 -21.74 -0.78
CA ALA A 333 6.90 -22.74 -1.85
C ALA A 333 7.00 -24.17 -1.31
N ILE A 334 7.40 -24.35 -0.05
CA ILE A 334 7.49 -25.65 0.60
C ILE A 334 6.11 -26.08 1.12
N GLU A 335 5.62 -27.22 0.62
CA GLU A 335 4.34 -27.78 1.06
C GLU A 335 4.33 -28.04 2.58
N GLY A 336 3.36 -27.46 3.28
CA GLY A 336 3.17 -27.63 4.72
C GLY A 336 3.91 -26.62 5.61
N ALA A 337 4.73 -25.72 5.06
CA ALA A 337 5.33 -24.60 5.81
C ALA A 337 4.38 -23.39 5.86
N SER A 338 4.19 -22.70 4.72
CA SER A 338 3.25 -21.58 4.57
C SER A 338 2.58 -21.64 3.19
N PRO A 339 1.30 -21.29 3.04
CA PRO A 339 0.69 -21.30 1.71
C PRO A 339 1.15 -20.10 0.86
N SER A 340 1.51 -20.33 -0.40
CA SER A 340 1.83 -19.25 -1.37
C SER A 340 0.62 -18.36 -1.68
N PHE A 341 -0.58 -18.86 -1.44
CA PHE A 341 -1.83 -18.14 -1.62
C PHE A 341 -2.72 -18.30 -0.40
N ASP A 342 -3.19 -17.19 0.15
CA ASP A 342 -4.16 -17.16 1.24
C ASP A 342 -5.54 -16.76 0.68
N PHE A 343 -6.52 -17.66 0.79
CA PHE A 343 -7.91 -17.44 0.42
C PHE A 343 -8.84 -17.33 1.63
N THR A 344 -8.33 -17.11 2.85
CA THR A 344 -9.15 -17.04 4.08
C THR A 344 -10.02 -15.78 4.14
N GLY A 345 -9.68 -14.72 3.39
CA GLY A 345 -10.47 -13.50 3.30
C GLY A 345 -11.85 -13.73 2.66
N ILE A 346 -12.92 -13.34 3.35
CA ILE A 346 -14.32 -13.46 2.87
C ILE A 346 -14.84 -12.20 2.16
N ASP A 347 -14.11 -11.10 2.26
CA ASP A 347 -14.44 -9.79 1.69
C ASP A 347 -13.79 -9.55 0.32
N THR A 348 -12.71 -10.26 0.02
CA THR A 348 -11.90 -10.02 -1.19
C THR A 348 -12.69 -10.31 -2.46
N THR A 349 -13.49 -11.37 -2.50
CA THR A 349 -14.34 -11.72 -3.64
C THR A 349 -15.43 -10.68 -3.94
N PRO A 350 -16.26 -10.21 -2.98
CA PRO A 350 -17.20 -9.12 -3.27
C PRO A 350 -16.48 -7.80 -3.61
N LEU A 351 -15.36 -7.47 -2.96
CA LEU A 351 -14.57 -6.29 -3.33
C LEU A 351 -14.05 -6.36 -4.77
N PHE A 352 -13.62 -7.53 -5.25
CA PHE A 352 -13.20 -7.75 -6.64
C PHE A 352 -14.34 -7.45 -7.62
N LEU A 353 -15.55 -7.89 -7.32
CA LEU A 353 -16.74 -7.61 -8.12
C LEU A 353 -17.14 -6.13 -8.09
N ILE A 354 -16.99 -5.47 -6.94
CA ILE A 354 -17.18 -4.01 -6.82
C ILE A 354 -16.18 -3.27 -7.70
N LEU A 355 -14.90 -3.66 -7.70
CA LEU A 355 -13.86 -3.03 -8.51
C LEU A 355 -14.18 -3.09 -10.00
N ILE A 356 -14.62 -4.25 -10.52
CA ILE A 356 -15.08 -4.36 -11.92
C ILE A 356 -16.20 -3.37 -12.22
N ALA A 357 -17.19 -3.27 -11.34
CA ALA A 357 -18.31 -2.34 -11.51
C ALA A 357 -17.88 -0.87 -11.43
N GLN A 358 -16.95 -0.53 -10.55
CA GLN A 358 -16.44 0.84 -10.44
C GLN A 358 -15.53 1.21 -11.63
N ILE A 359 -14.73 0.28 -12.16
CA ILE A 359 -13.98 0.48 -13.42
C ILE A 359 -14.95 0.87 -14.53
N TYR A 360 -16.06 0.13 -14.70
CA TYR A 360 -17.07 0.47 -15.70
C TYR A 360 -17.67 1.86 -15.44
N ARG A 361 -18.04 2.19 -14.20
CA ARG A 361 -18.60 3.51 -13.87
C ARG A 361 -17.67 4.66 -14.22
N TRP A 362 -16.38 4.52 -13.97
CA TRP A 362 -15.39 5.57 -14.25
C TRP A 362 -14.98 5.66 -15.72
N THR A 363 -14.92 4.53 -16.43
CA THR A 363 -14.32 4.46 -17.79
C THR A 363 -15.35 4.28 -18.91
N GLY A 364 -16.52 3.73 -18.60
CA GLY A 364 -17.49 3.23 -19.58
C GLY A 364 -16.99 2.05 -20.42
N ASP A 365 -15.92 1.37 -19.99
CA ASP A 365 -15.31 0.25 -20.70
C ASP A 365 -16.12 -1.04 -20.50
N ILE A 366 -17.20 -1.18 -21.26
CA ILE A 366 -18.04 -2.38 -21.24
C ILE A 366 -17.32 -3.61 -21.80
N ASP A 367 -16.31 -3.40 -22.66
CA ASP A 367 -15.53 -4.50 -23.23
C ASP A 367 -14.65 -5.16 -22.16
N PHE A 368 -14.07 -4.37 -21.26
CA PHE A 368 -13.40 -4.89 -20.07
C PHE A 368 -14.35 -5.72 -19.17
N VAL A 369 -15.61 -5.28 -18.99
CA VAL A 369 -16.60 -6.07 -18.23
C VAL A 369 -16.89 -7.40 -18.92
N ARG A 370 -16.99 -7.41 -20.26
CA ARG A 370 -17.17 -8.65 -21.05
C ARG A 370 -15.97 -9.58 -20.91
N GLU A 371 -14.75 -9.03 -20.96
CA GLU A 371 -13.50 -9.75 -20.74
C GLU A 371 -13.52 -10.47 -19.39
N MET A 372 -13.94 -9.78 -18.33
CA MET A 372 -13.95 -10.30 -16.96
C MET A 372 -15.17 -11.16 -16.61
N MET A 373 -16.18 -11.22 -17.48
CA MET A 373 -17.45 -11.91 -17.23
C MET A 373 -17.30 -13.37 -16.76
N PRO A 374 -16.47 -14.22 -17.38
CA PRO A 374 -16.35 -15.61 -16.94
C PRO A 374 -15.83 -15.74 -15.50
N VAL A 375 -14.93 -14.85 -15.12
CA VAL A 375 -14.29 -14.81 -13.80
C VAL A 375 -15.27 -14.24 -12.77
N ALA A 376 -15.98 -13.18 -13.14
CA ALA A 376 -16.97 -12.54 -12.29
C ALA A 376 -18.19 -13.42 -12.01
N GLN A 377 -18.66 -14.19 -13.00
CA GLN A 377 -19.76 -15.14 -12.78
C GLN A 377 -19.38 -16.16 -11.71
N ARG A 378 -18.19 -16.76 -11.78
CA ARG A 378 -17.72 -17.70 -10.75
C ARG A 378 -17.59 -17.05 -9.37
N ALA A 379 -17.20 -15.77 -9.31
CA ALA A 379 -17.13 -15.02 -8.06
C ALA A 379 -18.53 -14.74 -7.47
N LEU A 380 -19.53 -14.43 -8.31
CA LEU A 380 -20.93 -14.30 -7.89
C LEU A 380 -21.48 -15.65 -7.42
N ASP A 381 -21.21 -16.72 -8.16
CA ASP A 381 -21.60 -18.08 -7.79
C ASP A 381 -20.95 -18.50 -6.46
N TRP A 382 -19.70 -18.10 -6.20
CA TRP A 382 -19.04 -18.32 -4.91
C TRP A 382 -19.80 -17.64 -3.76
N ILE A 383 -20.23 -16.37 -3.92
CA ILE A 383 -21.00 -15.65 -2.89
C ILE A 383 -22.27 -16.42 -2.52
N ASP A 384 -22.97 -16.97 -3.51
CA ASP A 384 -24.25 -17.67 -3.33
C ASP A 384 -24.10 -19.13 -2.85
N THR A 385 -22.88 -19.70 -2.93
CA THR A 385 -22.61 -21.09 -2.57
C THR A 385 -21.67 -21.18 -1.37
N TYR A 386 -20.36 -21.19 -1.60
CA TYR A 386 -19.34 -21.36 -0.57
C TYR A 386 -19.26 -20.18 0.41
N GLY A 387 -19.60 -18.98 -0.07
CA GLY A 387 -19.66 -17.78 0.75
C GLY A 387 -20.67 -17.90 1.89
N ASP A 388 -21.75 -18.68 1.71
CA ASP A 388 -22.80 -18.89 2.71
C ASP A 388 -22.71 -20.28 3.38
N PRO A 389 -21.78 -20.47 4.33
CA PRO A 389 -21.48 -21.78 4.89
C PRO A 389 -22.70 -22.35 5.64
N GLY A 390 -23.20 -23.49 5.17
CA GLY A 390 -24.30 -24.21 5.83
C GLY A 390 -25.64 -23.49 5.80
N ASP A 391 -25.92 -22.67 4.77
CA ASP A 391 -27.16 -21.87 4.65
C ASP A 391 -27.34 -20.92 5.85
N PHE A 392 -26.22 -20.30 6.25
CA PHE A 392 -26.17 -19.31 7.31
C PHE A 392 -26.95 -18.03 6.94
N GLY A 393 -27.18 -17.76 5.66
CA GLY A 393 -27.89 -16.63 5.10
C GLY A 393 -27.02 -15.39 4.86
N TYR A 394 -25.71 -15.51 5.07
CA TYR A 394 -24.72 -14.42 4.97
C TYR A 394 -23.37 -14.93 4.50
N THR A 395 -22.61 -14.05 3.85
CA THR A 395 -21.22 -14.36 3.56
C THR A 395 -20.40 -14.40 4.85
N ALA A 396 -19.85 -15.56 5.19
CA ALA A 396 -19.16 -15.80 6.47
C ALA A 396 -17.95 -16.73 6.29
N ASN A 397 -17.10 -16.81 7.30
CA ASN A 397 -15.97 -17.75 7.30
C ASN A 397 -16.45 -19.20 7.53
N GLN A 398 -15.72 -20.16 6.96
CA GLN A 398 -16.00 -21.58 7.17
C GLN A 398 -15.72 -21.97 8.64
N PRO A 399 -16.49 -22.91 9.21
CA PRO A 399 -16.17 -23.47 10.53
C PRO A 399 -14.75 -24.06 10.55
N GLY A 400 -13.92 -23.62 11.50
CA GLY A 400 -12.54 -24.10 11.62
C GLY A 400 -11.50 -23.37 10.76
N SER A 401 -11.90 -22.36 9.97
CA SER A 401 -10.93 -21.45 9.34
C SER A 401 -10.28 -20.53 10.38
N ASP A 402 -9.04 -20.10 10.15
CA ASP A 402 -8.36 -19.11 10.98
C ASP A 402 -9.23 -17.82 11.06
N PRO A 403 -9.53 -17.29 12.25
CA PRO A 403 -10.33 -16.06 12.37
C PRO A 403 -9.74 -14.91 11.57
N LEU A 404 -10.63 -14.09 11.01
CA LEU A 404 -10.24 -12.80 10.43
C LEU A 404 -9.47 -12.00 11.48
N TYR A 405 -8.38 -11.35 11.07
CA TYR A 405 -7.50 -10.59 11.97
C TYR A 405 -8.23 -9.56 12.85
N THR A 406 -9.40 -9.06 12.42
CA THR A 406 -10.27 -8.12 13.15
C THR A 406 -11.08 -8.75 14.28
N LEU A 407 -11.13 -10.08 14.33
CA LEU A 407 -11.79 -10.87 15.37
C LEU A 407 -10.77 -11.51 16.31
N ARG A 408 -9.50 -11.65 15.87
CA ARG A 408 -8.40 -12.03 16.77
C ARG A 408 -8.39 -11.03 17.91
N GLY A 409 -8.51 -11.52 19.13
CA GLY A 409 -8.48 -10.61 20.26
C GLY A 409 -9.77 -9.82 20.51
N ASN A 410 -10.94 -10.16 19.95
CA ASN A 410 -12.25 -9.93 20.61
C ASN A 410 -13.30 -11.06 20.87
N ALA A 411 -13.13 -12.25 20.24
CA ALA A 411 -13.86 -13.47 20.53
C ALA A 411 -12.93 -14.69 20.79
N GLU A 412 -11.75 -14.51 21.41
CA GLU A 412 -10.74 -15.58 21.55
C GLU A 412 -11.25 -16.88 22.21
N GLU A 413 -12.26 -16.81 23.09
CA GLU A 413 -12.84 -18.01 23.70
C GLU A 413 -13.75 -18.82 22.75
N GLN A 414 -14.12 -18.28 21.58
CA GLN A 414 -14.96 -18.96 20.57
C GLN A 414 -14.25 -19.20 19.23
N THR A 415 -13.08 -18.62 19.02
CA THR A 415 -12.37 -18.69 17.73
C THR A 415 -11.70 -20.04 17.51
N GLY A 416 -12.06 -20.68 16.40
CA GLY A 416 -11.52 -21.97 15.96
C GLY A 416 -12.57 -23.01 15.57
N ARG A 417 -13.87 -22.74 15.77
CA ARG A 417 -14.94 -23.71 15.46
C ARG A 417 -16.22 -23.16 14.83
N THR A 418 -16.35 -21.86 14.59
CA THR A 418 -17.67 -21.23 14.33
C THR A 418 -17.63 -20.21 13.18
N SER A 419 -18.73 -20.10 12.42
CA SER A 419 -18.93 -19.10 11.36
C SER A 419 -19.33 -17.75 11.96
N ILE A 420 -18.76 -16.67 11.43
CA ILE A 420 -18.99 -15.28 11.84
C ILE A 420 -19.29 -14.45 10.59
N ALA A 421 -20.45 -13.78 10.57
CA ALA A 421 -20.77 -12.80 9.53
C ALA A 421 -20.47 -11.39 10.00
N LEU A 422 -19.63 -10.68 9.25
CA LEU A 422 -19.30 -9.29 9.49
C LEU A 422 -20.27 -8.36 8.73
N ALA A 423 -20.68 -7.26 9.39
CA ALA A 423 -21.58 -6.29 8.78
C ALA A 423 -20.98 -5.57 7.56
N GLU A 424 -19.67 -5.27 7.62
CA GLU A 424 -18.91 -4.71 6.49
C GLU A 424 -18.97 -5.63 5.27
N VAL A 425 -18.79 -6.94 5.45
CA VAL A 425 -18.82 -7.92 4.35
C VAL A 425 -20.21 -7.97 3.72
N GLN A 426 -21.27 -7.94 4.53
CA GLN A 426 -22.64 -7.92 4.00
C GLN A 426 -22.92 -6.64 3.21
N SER A 427 -22.30 -5.54 3.61
CA SER A 427 -22.36 -4.27 2.86
C SER A 427 -21.70 -4.41 1.49
N TYR A 428 -20.54 -5.07 1.41
CA TYR A 428 -19.89 -5.34 0.13
C TYR A 428 -20.68 -6.32 -0.75
N VAL A 429 -21.31 -7.34 -0.17
CA VAL A 429 -22.19 -8.25 -0.92
C VAL A 429 -23.41 -7.50 -1.46
N TYR A 430 -24.06 -6.67 -0.64
CA TYR A 430 -25.18 -5.84 -1.08
C TYR A 430 -24.76 -4.87 -2.20
N TRP A 431 -23.62 -4.18 -2.04
CA TRP A 431 -23.09 -3.28 -3.05
C TRP A 431 -22.76 -4.02 -4.35
N THR A 432 -22.12 -5.19 -4.24
CA THR A 432 -21.85 -6.08 -5.38
C THR A 432 -23.13 -6.39 -6.14
N LYS A 433 -24.13 -6.98 -5.47
CA LYS A 433 -25.38 -7.37 -6.13
C LYS A 433 -26.07 -6.17 -6.77
N SER A 434 -26.12 -5.04 -6.06
CA SER A 434 -26.74 -3.79 -6.55
C SER A 434 -26.02 -3.18 -7.76
N ALA A 435 -24.68 -3.14 -7.75
CA ALA A 435 -23.90 -2.59 -8.85
C ALA A 435 -23.94 -3.48 -10.10
N TRP A 436 -24.00 -4.80 -9.92
CA TRP A 436 -24.07 -5.75 -11.03
C TRP A 436 -25.44 -5.80 -11.72
N VAL A 437 -26.52 -5.34 -11.07
CA VAL A 437 -27.80 -5.10 -11.76
C VAL A 437 -27.62 -4.16 -12.96
N GLU A 438 -26.89 -3.05 -12.77
CA GLU A 438 -26.58 -2.09 -13.83
C GLU A 438 -25.78 -2.74 -14.96
N LEU A 439 -24.72 -3.48 -14.62
CA LEU A 439 -23.86 -4.14 -15.60
C LEU A 439 -24.61 -5.19 -16.42
N TYR A 440 -25.42 -6.04 -15.79
CA TYR A 440 -26.20 -7.04 -16.51
C TYR A 440 -27.24 -6.42 -17.44
N HIS A 441 -27.84 -5.28 -17.05
CA HIS A 441 -28.69 -4.52 -17.98
C HIS A 441 -27.90 -4.01 -19.19
N GLN A 442 -26.69 -3.48 -19.01
CA GLN A 442 -25.82 -3.04 -20.11
C GLN A 442 -25.37 -4.19 -21.03
N LEU A 443 -25.29 -5.40 -20.49
CA LEU A 443 -24.98 -6.62 -21.23
C LEU A 443 -26.21 -7.30 -21.85
N GLY A 444 -27.41 -6.77 -21.62
CA GLY A 444 -28.67 -7.34 -22.12
C GLY A 444 -29.20 -8.54 -21.33
N ASN A 445 -28.57 -8.91 -20.21
CA ASN A 445 -29.01 -10.02 -19.36
C ASN A 445 -30.01 -9.52 -18.28
N THR A 446 -31.25 -9.31 -18.71
CA THR A 446 -32.30 -8.77 -17.83
C THR A 446 -32.72 -9.77 -16.74
N GLU A 447 -32.54 -11.07 -16.97
CA GLU A 447 -32.91 -12.10 -16.00
C GLU A 447 -31.99 -12.08 -14.78
N GLU A 448 -30.67 -12.09 -15.00
CA GLU A 448 -29.68 -11.98 -13.92
C GLU A 448 -29.79 -10.64 -13.19
N ALA A 449 -30.04 -9.54 -13.91
CA ALA A 449 -30.29 -8.23 -13.28
C ALA A 449 -31.48 -8.28 -12.31
N ARG A 450 -32.58 -8.94 -12.68
CA ARG A 450 -33.75 -9.12 -11.80
C ARG A 450 -33.45 -10.06 -10.62
N ARG A 451 -32.66 -11.12 -10.84
CA ARG A 451 -32.23 -12.04 -9.79
C ARG A 451 -31.43 -11.29 -8.72
N LEU A 452 -30.35 -10.62 -9.11
CA LEU A 452 -29.50 -9.86 -8.20
C LEU A 452 -30.25 -8.75 -7.48
N SER A 453 -31.17 -8.06 -8.16
CA SER A 453 -32.02 -7.04 -7.52
C SER A 453 -32.89 -7.63 -6.39
N ARG A 454 -33.51 -8.80 -6.60
CA ARG A 454 -34.28 -9.49 -5.55
C ARG A 454 -33.41 -9.94 -4.39
N GLU A 455 -32.23 -10.47 -4.69
CA GLU A 455 -31.30 -10.96 -3.67
C GLU A 455 -30.70 -9.83 -2.83
N ALA A 456 -30.35 -8.71 -3.44
CA ALA A 456 -29.89 -7.52 -2.72
C ALA A 456 -30.97 -7.02 -1.75
N GLU A 457 -32.22 -6.90 -2.20
CA GLU A 457 -33.34 -6.49 -1.36
C GLU A 457 -33.63 -7.50 -0.24
N ALA A 458 -33.53 -8.80 -0.53
CA ALA A 458 -33.68 -9.84 0.48
C ALA A 458 -32.57 -9.75 1.54
N LEU A 459 -31.31 -9.54 1.13
CA LEU A 459 -30.18 -9.34 2.04
C LEU A 459 -30.41 -8.10 2.92
N LYS A 460 -30.82 -6.97 2.35
CA LYS A 460 -31.10 -5.73 3.10
C LYS A 460 -32.16 -5.96 4.19
N LYS A 461 -33.24 -6.66 3.87
CA LYS A 461 -34.30 -7.01 4.84
C LYS A 461 -33.80 -7.95 5.94
N ARG A 462 -33.02 -8.98 5.59
CA ARG A 462 -32.44 -9.91 6.58
C ARG A 462 -31.45 -9.19 7.49
N PHE A 463 -30.57 -8.38 6.91
CA PHE A 463 -29.59 -7.58 7.65
C PHE A 463 -30.27 -6.71 8.71
N ARG A 464 -31.31 -5.95 8.34
CA ARG A 464 -32.07 -5.13 9.30
C ARG A 464 -32.70 -5.93 10.43
N ARG A 465 -33.18 -7.14 10.14
CA ARG A 465 -33.80 -7.99 11.16
C ARG A 465 -32.79 -8.53 12.18
N GLU A 466 -31.58 -8.85 11.74
CA GLU A 466 -30.64 -9.67 12.53
C GLU A 466 -29.42 -8.90 13.02
N PHE A 467 -28.91 -7.92 12.25
CA PHE A 467 -27.80 -7.07 12.65
C PHE A 467 -28.26 -5.82 13.41
N TRP A 468 -29.47 -5.31 13.22
CA TRP A 468 -29.88 -4.03 13.81
C TRP A 468 -30.14 -4.16 15.31
N LEU A 469 -29.43 -3.36 16.10
CA LEU A 469 -29.58 -3.31 17.56
C LEU A 469 -30.56 -2.18 17.91
N GLU A 470 -31.83 -2.52 18.12
CA GLU A 470 -32.90 -1.52 18.29
C GLU A 470 -32.69 -0.56 19.46
N LYS A 471 -32.11 -1.04 20.56
CA LYS A 471 -31.87 -0.22 21.76
C LYS A 471 -30.74 0.78 21.52
N GLU A 472 -29.70 0.38 20.80
CA GLU A 472 -28.52 1.18 20.49
C GLU A 472 -28.73 2.03 19.22
N GLY A 473 -29.71 1.67 18.37
CA GLY A 473 -30.04 2.37 17.13
C GLY A 473 -28.95 2.28 16.06
N ILE A 474 -28.14 1.23 16.08
CA ILE A 474 -26.99 1.00 15.18
C ILE A 474 -26.89 -0.50 14.83
N PRO A 475 -26.20 -0.87 13.75
CA PRO A 475 -25.96 -2.28 13.46
C PRO A 475 -24.88 -2.84 14.40
N ALA A 476 -25.05 -4.10 14.81
CA ALA A 476 -23.98 -4.94 15.32
C ALA A 476 -22.87 -5.03 14.28
N PHE A 477 -21.61 -5.10 14.71
CA PHE A 477 -20.50 -5.23 13.76
C PHE A 477 -20.36 -6.66 13.21
N ALA A 478 -20.86 -7.65 13.95
CA ALA A 478 -20.82 -9.06 13.57
C ALA A 478 -21.94 -9.88 14.21
N LEU A 479 -22.25 -11.02 13.59
CA LEU A 479 -23.08 -12.10 14.15
C LEU A 479 -22.23 -13.35 14.35
N ASP A 480 -22.46 -14.06 15.46
CA ASP A 480 -21.88 -15.38 15.71
C ASP A 480 -22.64 -16.51 14.95
N GLN A 481 -22.22 -17.76 15.10
CA GLN A 481 -22.83 -18.92 14.44
C GLN A 481 -24.31 -19.15 14.80
N GLU A 482 -24.76 -18.65 15.95
CA GLU A 482 -26.15 -18.74 16.40
C GLU A 482 -26.97 -17.53 15.90
N LYS A 483 -26.38 -16.71 15.03
CA LYS A 483 -26.90 -15.42 14.53
C LYS A 483 -27.17 -14.42 15.64
N LYS A 484 -26.42 -14.50 16.75
CA LYS A 484 -26.50 -13.53 17.83
C LYS A 484 -25.51 -12.39 17.59
N PRO A 485 -25.92 -11.14 17.82
CA PRO A 485 -25.02 -9.99 17.76
C PRO A 485 -23.84 -10.11 18.72
N ILE A 486 -22.64 -9.85 18.20
CA ILE A 486 -21.41 -9.76 19.01
C ILE A 486 -21.33 -8.34 19.62
N PRO A 487 -21.07 -8.20 20.94
CA PRO A 487 -21.00 -6.90 21.60
C PRO A 487 -19.76 -6.11 21.18
N GLY A 488 -19.92 -4.79 21.00
CA GLY A 488 -18.84 -3.88 20.63
C GLY A 488 -19.24 -2.93 19.49
N PHE A 489 -18.40 -1.92 19.23
CA PHE A 489 -18.60 -0.99 18.12
C PHE A 489 -17.26 -0.68 17.46
N THR A 490 -17.21 -0.85 16.13
CA THR A 490 -16.00 -0.72 15.31
C THR A 490 -16.24 0.28 14.18
N SER A 491 -15.18 0.87 13.64
CA SER A 491 -15.30 1.80 12.49
C SER A 491 -15.86 1.14 11.23
N LYS A 492 -15.61 -0.15 11.05
CA LYS A 492 -15.94 -0.95 9.87
C LYS A 492 -17.42 -0.97 9.49
N VAL A 493 -18.33 -0.81 10.46
CA VAL A 493 -19.77 -0.64 10.13
C VAL A 493 -20.03 0.60 9.28
N GLY A 494 -19.16 1.61 9.36
CA GLY A 494 -19.19 2.81 8.53
C GLY A 494 -18.99 2.53 7.03
N HIS A 495 -18.38 1.40 6.64
CA HIS A 495 -18.28 1.03 5.23
C HIS A 495 -19.65 0.73 4.61
N GLY A 496 -20.66 0.36 5.40
CA GLY A 496 -22.02 0.15 4.91
C GLY A 496 -22.76 1.43 4.50
N LEU A 497 -22.17 2.61 4.76
CA LEU A 497 -22.62 3.88 4.17
C LEU A 497 -22.45 3.88 2.65
N LEU A 498 -21.53 3.06 2.11
CA LEU A 498 -21.35 2.86 0.67
C LEU A 498 -22.33 1.84 0.12
N GLY A 499 -22.77 2.06 -1.11
CA GLY A 499 -23.51 1.06 -1.87
C GLY A 499 -24.96 0.85 -1.44
N GLY A 500 -25.45 1.55 -0.40
CA GLY A 500 -26.88 1.71 -0.09
C GLY A 500 -27.51 0.65 0.83
N LEU A 501 -26.71 -0.02 1.67
CA LEU A 501 -27.23 -1.01 2.64
C LEU A 501 -28.07 -0.35 3.75
N TYR A 502 -27.69 0.84 4.20
CA TYR A 502 -28.47 1.63 5.16
C TYR A 502 -29.44 2.56 4.45
N ASP A 503 -30.59 2.81 5.05
CA ASP A 503 -31.40 3.98 4.71
C ASP A 503 -30.87 5.25 5.40
N LYS A 504 -31.56 6.37 5.15
CA LYS A 504 -31.12 7.69 5.58
C LYS A 504 -31.18 7.83 7.11
N GLU A 505 -32.24 7.35 7.73
CA GLU A 505 -32.45 7.39 9.17
C GLU A 505 -31.44 6.50 9.91
N GLU A 506 -31.20 5.29 9.39
CA GLU A 506 -30.17 4.37 9.87
C GLU A 506 -28.77 5.01 9.77
N ALA A 507 -28.46 5.62 8.62
CA ALA A 507 -27.18 6.28 8.39
C ALA A 507 -26.96 7.49 9.30
N ILE A 508 -27.99 8.29 9.61
CA ILE A 508 -27.86 9.42 10.55
C ILE A 508 -27.37 8.91 11.92
N ARG A 509 -28.01 7.88 12.46
CA ARG A 509 -27.63 7.32 13.77
C ARG A 509 -26.23 6.73 13.75
N LEU A 510 -25.88 6.01 12.68
CA LEU A 510 -24.54 5.45 12.52
C LEU A 510 -23.46 6.54 12.46
N VAL A 511 -23.69 7.61 11.70
CA VAL A 511 -22.75 8.73 11.59
C VAL A 511 -22.61 9.46 12.92
N GLU A 512 -23.70 9.71 13.64
CA GLU A 512 -23.63 10.27 15.01
C GLU A 512 -22.78 9.39 15.93
N ARG A 513 -22.94 8.07 15.86
CA ARG A 513 -22.19 7.11 16.65
C ARG A 513 -20.70 7.05 16.28
N LEU A 514 -20.35 7.09 14.99
CA LEU A 514 -18.95 7.11 14.50
C LEU A 514 -18.22 8.37 14.96
N PHE A 515 -18.93 9.49 15.08
CA PHE A 515 -18.38 10.78 15.50
C PHE A 515 -18.49 11.04 17.02
N ALA A 516 -18.92 10.04 17.80
CA ALA A 516 -18.93 10.14 19.26
C ALA A 516 -17.48 10.17 19.82
N PRO A 517 -17.23 10.82 20.97
CA PRO A 517 -15.87 11.04 21.49
C PRO A 517 -15.03 9.77 21.73
N ASP A 518 -15.70 8.64 22.01
CA ASP A 518 -15.05 7.35 22.21
C ASP A 518 -14.59 6.68 20.90
N MET A 519 -15.09 7.14 19.75
CA MET A 519 -14.68 6.66 18.42
C MET A 519 -13.83 7.70 17.70
N TYR A 520 -14.29 8.95 17.66
CA TYR A 520 -13.63 10.04 16.95
C TYR A 520 -12.57 10.70 17.82
N SER A 521 -11.30 10.56 17.43
CA SER A 521 -10.16 11.07 18.19
C SER A 521 -9.81 12.53 17.90
N GLY A 522 -10.41 13.09 16.84
CA GLY A 522 -9.96 14.32 16.21
C GLY A 522 -8.79 14.12 15.25
N TRP A 523 -8.23 12.92 15.14
CA TRP A 523 -7.27 12.52 14.11
C TRP A 523 -7.89 11.52 13.11
N GLY A 524 -9.17 11.24 13.25
CA GLY A 524 -9.90 10.19 12.54
C GLY A 524 -10.77 9.35 13.48
N ILE A 525 -11.46 8.37 12.90
CA ILE A 525 -12.27 7.37 13.58
C ILE A 525 -11.37 6.19 13.95
N ARG A 526 -11.40 5.80 15.23
CA ARG A 526 -10.67 4.62 15.77
C ARG A 526 -11.28 3.32 15.27
N THR A 527 -10.48 2.26 15.18
CA THR A 527 -10.97 0.94 14.79
C THR A 527 -11.93 0.32 15.82
N LEU A 528 -11.79 0.68 17.10
CA LEU A 528 -12.61 0.20 18.21
C LEU A 528 -12.87 1.34 19.21
N SER A 529 -14.07 1.34 19.81
CA SER A 529 -14.47 2.29 20.85
C SER A 529 -13.54 2.23 22.07
N THR A 530 -13.18 3.39 22.62
CA THR A 530 -12.44 3.49 23.89
C THR A 530 -13.18 2.92 25.10
N GLN A 531 -14.48 2.63 24.97
CA GLN A 531 -15.30 2.01 26.02
C GLN A 531 -15.31 0.48 25.94
N ALA A 532 -14.76 -0.11 24.88
CA ALA A 532 -14.66 -1.56 24.75
C ALA A 532 -13.58 -2.09 25.71
N GLU A 533 -13.84 -3.22 26.36
CA GLU A 533 -12.91 -3.87 27.29
C GLU A 533 -11.52 -4.09 26.69
N ARG A 534 -11.48 -4.40 25.39
CA ARG A 534 -10.27 -4.74 24.66
C ARG A 534 -9.61 -3.55 23.95
N TYR A 535 -10.10 -2.33 24.21
CA TYR A 535 -9.49 -1.15 23.65
C TYR A 535 -8.02 -1.02 24.04
N ASN A 536 -7.16 -0.90 23.04
CA ASN A 536 -5.75 -0.61 23.20
C ASN A 536 -5.31 0.38 22.11
N PRO A 537 -4.86 1.60 22.46
CA PRO A 537 -4.47 2.61 21.47
C PRO A 537 -3.28 2.20 20.60
N PHE A 538 -2.46 1.25 21.05
CA PHE A 538 -1.32 0.72 20.30
C PHE A 538 -1.70 -0.49 19.43
N ASP A 539 -2.85 -1.09 19.68
CA ASP A 539 -3.26 -2.27 18.93
C ASP A 539 -3.79 -1.87 17.55
N ARG A 540 -3.21 -2.50 16.53
CA ARG A 540 -3.55 -2.25 15.13
C ARG A 540 -5.04 -2.49 14.83
N TYR A 541 -5.77 -3.34 15.53
CA TYR A 541 -7.19 -3.60 15.25
C TYR A 541 -8.13 -3.16 16.38
N HIS A 542 -7.62 -2.96 17.59
CA HIS A 542 -8.43 -2.67 18.78
C HIS A 542 -8.25 -1.26 19.35
N GLY A 543 -7.92 -0.28 18.53
CA GLY A 543 -7.92 1.12 19.01
C GLY A 543 -7.14 2.10 18.15
N SER A 544 -6.24 1.64 17.28
CA SER A 544 -5.54 2.50 16.32
C SER A 544 -6.49 3.21 15.34
N ILE A 545 -5.93 4.11 14.53
CA ILE A 545 -6.64 4.83 13.47
C ILE A 545 -5.99 4.48 12.14
N TRP A 546 -6.79 3.98 11.19
CA TRP A 546 -6.33 3.62 9.87
C TRP A 546 -6.78 4.65 8.84
N PRO A 547 -5.85 5.28 8.10
CA PRO A 547 -6.20 6.24 7.06
C PRO A 547 -7.10 5.66 5.95
N HIS A 548 -6.84 4.41 5.54
CA HIS A 548 -7.64 3.76 4.49
C HIS A 548 -9.11 3.57 4.93
N ASP A 549 -9.35 3.06 6.14
CA ASP A 549 -10.67 2.80 6.71
C ASP A 549 -11.49 4.10 6.78
N ASN A 550 -10.85 5.16 7.30
CA ASN A 550 -11.42 6.51 7.32
C ASN A 550 -11.73 7.04 5.91
N SER A 551 -10.92 6.71 4.90
CA SER A 551 -11.18 7.14 3.51
C SER A 551 -12.41 6.45 2.89
N PHE A 552 -12.67 5.17 3.21
CA PHE A 552 -13.87 4.48 2.73
C PHE A 552 -15.13 4.98 3.45
N ILE A 553 -15.04 5.23 4.76
CA ILE A 553 -16.10 5.92 5.51
C ILE A 553 -16.37 7.30 4.89
N LEU A 554 -15.33 8.05 4.53
CA LEU A 554 -15.46 9.36 3.92
C LEU A 554 -16.22 9.31 2.57
N LEU A 555 -15.93 8.34 1.71
CA LEU A 555 -16.70 8.14 0.47
C LEU A 555 -18.18 7.87 0.77
N GLY A 556 -18.47 7.05 1.80
CA GLY A 556 -19.84 6.76 2.24
C GLY A 556 -20.56 7.98 2.82
N LEU A 557 -19.88 8.79 3.64
CA LEU A 557 -20.40 10.07 4.13
C LEU A 557 -20.79 10.98 2.96
N LYS A 558 -19.97 11.02 1.92
CA LYS A 558 -20.24 11.82 0.73
C LYS A 558 -21.41 11.28 -0.08
N GLU A 559 -21.48 9.97 -0.30
CA GLU A 559 -22.58 9.31 -1.02
C GLU A 559 -23.93 9.55 -0.31
N MET A 560 -23.94 9.55 1.02
CA MET A 560 -25.14 9.76 1.85
C MET A 560 -25.41 11.23 2.21
N GLY A 561 -24.60 12.17 1.72
CA GLY A 561 -24.81 13.62 1.89
C GLY A 561 -24.46 14.21 3.25
N PHE A 562 -23.65 13.53 4.06
CA PHE A 562 -23.14 14.03 5.34
C PHE A 562 -21.95 14.98 5.15
N HIS A 563 -22.20 16.08 4.45
CA HIS A 563 -21.14 17.01 4.02
C HIS A 563 -20.34 17.62 5.16
N ASP A 564 -20.98 18.03 6.27
CA ASP A 564 -20.26 18.65 7.39
C ASP A 564 -19.31 17.66 8.08
N ARG A 565 -19.73 16.40 8.21
CA ARG A 565 -18.90 15.32 8.78
C ARG A 565 -17.79 14.89 7.83
N ALA A 566 -18.06 14.89 6.52
CA ALA A 566 -17.05 14.65 5.51
C ALA A 566 -15.96 15.73 5.56
N ASP A 567 -16.33 17.01 5.60
CA ASP A 567 -15.39 18.14 5.71
C ASP A 567 -14.54 18.05 6.98
N GLN A 568 -15.17 17.72 8.12
CA GLN A 568 -14.48 17.54 9.39
C GLN A 568 -13.40 16.45 9.30
N LEU A 569 -13.74 15.28 8.73
CA LEU A 569 -12.81 14.17 8.59
C LEU A 569 -11.70 14.47 7.57
N ILE A 570 -12.01 15.17 6.47
CA ILE A 570 -11.00 15.62 5.49
C ILE A 570 -9.94 16.48 6.16
N GLN A 571 -10.35 17.49 6.91
CA GLN A 571 -9.42 18.40 7.61
C GLN A 571 -8.57 17.64 8.61
N ASP A 572 -9.17 16.75 9.39
CA ASP A 572 -8.45 16.02 10.43
C ASP A 572 -7.44 15.02 9.83
N LEU A 573 -7.71 14.43 8.66
CA LEU A 573 -6.74 13.59 7.93
C LEU A 573 -5.61 14.42 7.31
N ILE A 574 -5.91 15.60 6.74
CA ILE A 574 -4.88 16.54 6.26
C ILE A 574 -4.00 16.98 7.42
N HIS A 575 -4.59 17.36 8.56
CA HIS A 575 -3.85 17.75 9.75
C HIS A 575 -3.03 16.60 10.34
N ALA A 576 -3.56 15.38 10.37
CA ALA A 576 -2.82 14.19 10.81
C ALA A 576 -1.56 13.96 9.95
N SER A 577 -1.65 14.18 8.63
CA SER A 577 -0.51 13.97 7.73
C SER A 577 0.71 14.86 8.06
N ARG A 578 0.53 16.03 8.68
CA ARG A 578 1.61 16.94 9.11
C ARG A 578 2.59 16.30 10.12
N PHE A 579 2.16 15.25 10.83
CA PHE A 579 2.97 14.59 11.86
C PHE A 579 3.91 13.52 11.28
N PHE A 580 3.83 13.25 9.98
CA PHE A 580 4.63 12.23 9.31
C PHE A 580 5.55 12.85 8.27
N ASP A 581 6.73 12.24 8.10
CA ASP A 581 7.74 12.73 7.16
C ASP A 581 7.13 12.88 5.76
N LYS A 582 7.33 14.05 5.16
CA LYS A 582 6.82 14.42 3.82
C LYS A 582 5.31 14.16 3.65
N PHE A 583 4.50 14.29 4.71
CA PHE A 583 3.04 14.07 4.68
C PHE A 583 2.63 12.63 4.34
N ARG A 584 3.53 11.65 4.54
CA ARG A 584 3.28 10.23 4.25
C ARG A 584 2.45 9.60 5.36
N LEU A 585 1.14 9.47 5.15
CA LEU A 585 0.27 8.72 6.05
C LEU A 585 0.72 7.24 6.14
N PRO A 586 0.96 6.70 7.34
CA PRO A 586 1.36 5.30 7.53
C PRO A 586 0.17 4.35 7.39
N GLN A 587 0.40 3.04 7.49
CA GLN A 587 -0.67 2.03 7.54
C GLN A 587 -1.72 2.33 8.62
N PHE A 588 -1.26 2.71 9.82
CA PHE A 588 -2.07 3.15 10.95
C PHE A 588 -1.23 3.99 11.91
N TYR A 589 -1.87 4.67 12.86
CA TYR A 589 -1.23 5.33 13.99
C TYR A 589 -2.05 5.15 15.27
N CYS A 590 -1.43 5.43 16.42
CA CYS A 590 -2.02 5.12 17.73
C CYS A 590 -3.34 5.88 17.96
N GLY A 591 -4.26 5.23 18.67
CA GLY A 591 -5.63 5.67 18.95
C GLY A 591 -5.80 6.84 19.92
N TYR A 592 -4.75 7.57 20.29
CA TYR A 592 -4.88 8.68 21.23
C TYR A 592 -5.68 9.84 20.62
N GLY A 593 -6.49 10.50 21.45
CA GLY A 593 -7.18 11.72 21.04
C GLY A 593 -6.30 12.95 21.14
N LYS A 594 -6.78 14.06 20.59
CA LYS A 594 -6.10 15.38 20.60
C LYS A 594 -5.77 15.88 22.01
N GLU A 595 -6.48 15.42 23.04
CA GLU A 595 -6.25 15.75 24.45
C GLU A 595 -4.86 15.36 24.97
N VAL A 596 -4.18 14.41 24.32
CA VAL A 596 -2.82 13.96 24.69
C VAL A 596 -1.72 14.88 24.13
N GLY A 597 -2.10 15.95 23.40
CA GLY A 597 -1.18 17.01 22.96
C GLY A 597 -0.59 16.83 21.55
N GLY A 598 -0.76 15.66 20.92
CA GLY A 598 -0.31 15.41 19.54
C GLY A 598 -0.67 14.02 19.03
N LEU A 599 -0.47 13.80 17.72
CA LEU A 599 -0.59 12.47 17.11
C LEU A 599 0.61 11.62 17.52
N VAL A 600 0.38 10.34 17.83
CA VAL A 600 1.42 9.38 18.23
C VAL A 600 1.61 8.34 17.11
N PRO A 601 2.75 8.36 16.39
CA PRO A 601 3.08 7.34 15.39
C PRO A 601 3.31 5.95 16.00
N ASP A 602 3.06 4.90 15.22
CA ASP A 602 3.49 3.54 15.54
C ASP A 602 4.72 3.17 14.68
N PRO A 603 5.87 2.83 15.28
CA PRO A 603 7.09 2.51 14.52
C PRO A 603 7.01 1.18 13.74
N SER A 604 6.05 0.31 14.06
CA SER A 604 5.84 -0.95 13.34
C SER A 604 5.03 -0.79 12.05
N ALA A 605 4.32 0.33 11.90
CA ALA A 605 3.45 0.57 10.75
C ALA A 605 4.25 0.75 9.45
N CYS A 606 3.81 0.10 8.37
CA CYS A 606 4.39 0.31 7.06
C CYS A 606 4.17 1.76 6.58
N ALA A 607 5.21 2.36 6.02
CA ALA A 607 5.18 3.71 5.46
C ALA A 607 6.16 3.80 4.26
N PRO A 608 5.70 3.54 3.03
CA PRO A 608 4.30 3.66 2.58
C PRO A 608 3.47 2.38 2.71
N TYR A 609 2.14 2.56 2.62
CA TYR A 609 1.12 1.51 2.62
C TYR A 609 0.04 1.82 1.58
N ALA A 610 -0.40 0.83 0.80
CA ALA A 610 -1.24 1.04 -0.39
C ALA A 610 -2.57 1.74 -0.08
N GLY A 611 -3.26 1.30 0.97
CA GLY A 611 -4.53 1.91 1.38
C GLY A 611 -4.38 3.35 1.89
N SER A 612 -3.19 3.71 2.39
CA SER A 612 -2.88 5.07 2.86
C SER A 612 -2.40 5.97 1.71
N ALA A 613 -1.67 5.39 0.75
CA ALA A 613 -1.25 6.08 -0.47
C ALA A 613 -2.45 6.57 -1.30
N GLY A 614 -3.58 5.86 -1.29
CA GLY A 614 -4.81 6.28 -1.98
C GLY A 614 -5.63 7.37 -1.28
N VAL A 615 -5.30 7.75 -0.03
CA VAL A 615 -6.13 8.69 0.76
C VAL A 615 -6.22 10.06 0.09
N GLY A 616 -5.12 10.62 -0.40
CA GLY A 616 -5.13 11.91 -1.12
C GLY A 616 -6.07 11.93 -2.34
N PHE A 617 -6.23 10.78 -3.01
CA PHE A 617 -7.13 10.64 -4.16
C PHE A 617 -8.59 10.65 -3.71
N VAL A 618 -8.90 9.99 -2.59
CA VAL A 618 -10.24 9.99 -1.99
C VAL A 618 -10.62 11.36 -1.44
N LEU A 619 -9.68 12.09 -0.83
CA LEU A 619 -9.91 13.47 -0.40
C LEU A 619 -10.29 14.34 -1.59
N LEU A 620 -9.50 14.27 -2.69
CA LEU A 620 -9.82 14.97 -3.93
C LEU A 620 -11.21 14.59 -4.46
N GLN A 621 -11.50 13.30 -4.57
CA GLN A 621 -12.78 12.78 -5.04
C GLN A 621 -13.95 13.32 -4.21
N THR A 622 -13.78 13.36 -2.88
CA THR A 622 -14.82 13.81 -1.94
C THR A 622 -15.02 15.33 -2.02
N ILE A 623 -13.95 16.11 -2.12
CA ILE A 623 -14.00 17.57 -2.29
C ILE A 623 -14.74 17.92 -3.59
N LEU A 624 -14.47 17.21 -4.68
CA LEU A 624 -15.18 17.39 -5.95
C LEU A 624 -16.63 16.87 -5.89
N GLY A 625 -16.91 15.92 -4.99
CA GLY A 625 -18.18 15.20 -4.93
C GLY A 625 -18.52 14.53 -6.26
N ILE A 626 -17.50 13.93 -6.89
CA ILE A 626 -17.61 13.37 -8.24
C ILE A 626 -18.20 11.96 -8.20
N ILE A 627 -19.30 11.78 -8.91
CA ILE A 627 -20.00 10.49 -9.07
C ILE A 627 -20.20 10.23 -10.58
N PRO A 628 -19.36 9.38 -11.18
CA PRO A 628 -19.50 8.99 -12.59
C PRO A 628 -20.66 7.99 -12.81
N ASP A 629 -21.44 8.20 -13.87
CA ASP A 629 -22.51 7.31 -14.36
C ASP A 629 -22.26 7.04 -15.86
N ALA A 630 -21.49 5.97 -16.12
CA ALA A 630 -21.13 5.59 -17.49
C ALA A 630 -22.32 5.14 -18.32
N SER A 631 -23.31 4.44 -17.72
CA SER A 631 -24.47 3.93 -18.47
C SER A 631 -25.31 5.05 -19.06
N ARG A 632 -25.41 6.18 -18.37
CA ARG A 632 -26.09 7.39 -18.86
C ARG A 632 -25.15 8.43 -19.47
N ARG A 633 -23.83 8.17 -19.48
CA ARG A 633 -22.78 9.14 -19.85
C ARG A 633 -22.96 10.48 -19.12
N ARG A 634 -23.16 10.40 -17.81
CA ARG A 634 -23.38 11.52 -16.91
C ARG A 634 -22.30 11.59 -15.86
N LEU A 635 -21.92 12.81 -15.49
CA LEU A 635 -21.05 13.08 -14.35
C LEU A 635 -21.80 13.97 -13.37
N GLN A 636 -22.06 13.46 -12.17
CA GLN A 636 -22.57 14.30 -11.09
C GLN A 636 -21.39 14.89 -10.31
N LEU A 637 -21.45 16.20 -10.05
CA LEU A 637 -20.50 16.91 -9.21
C LEU A 637 -21.27 17.59 -8.07
N SER A 638 -20.79 17.42 -6.85
CA SER A 638 -21.28 18.13 -5.67
C SER A 638 -20.11 18.71 -4.90
N PRO A 639 -19.44 19.74 -5.46
CA PRO A 639 -18.17 20.22 -4.95
C PRO A 639 -18.36 21.01 -3.65
N ARG A 640 -17.47 20.76 -2.69
CA ARG A 640 -17.45 21.47 -1.41
C ARG A 640 -16.01 21.55 -0.91
N LEU A 641 -15.51 22.78 -0.83
CA LEU A 641 -14.19 23.05 -0.26
C LEU A 641 -14.27 22.93 1.26
N PRO A 642 -13.36 22.18 1.93
CA PRO A 642 -13.29 22.15 3.39
C PRO A 642 -12.83 23.50 3.94
N ASP A 643 -13.15 23.81 5.20
CA ASP A 643 -12.60 25.01 5.85
C ASP A 643 -11.08 25.02 5.84
N GLY A 644 -10.51 26.21 5.66
CA GLY A 644 -9.09 26.41 5.39
C GLY A 644 -8.74 26.48 3.91
N MET A 645 -9.61 26.00 3.01
CA MET A 645 -9.40 26.01 1.56
C MET A 645 -10.42 26.94 0.86
N ASN A 646 -9.93 27.92 0.11
CA ASN A 646 -10.73 28.86 -0.65
C ASN A 646 -10.63 28.66 -2.17
N ARG A 647 -9.62 27.94 -2.66
CA ARG A 647 -9.51 27.59 -4.08
C ARG A 647 -8.98 26.18 -4.26
N LEU A 648 -9.43 25.51 -5.32
CA LEU A 648 -8.87 24.25 -5.79
C LEU A 648 -8.93 24.23 -7.32
N THR A 649 -7.82 23.98 -7.99
CA THR A 649 -7.74 23.74 -9.42
C THR A 649 -7.28 22.32 -9.67
N VAL A 650 -7.99 21.62 -10.55
CA VAL A 650 -7.66 20.25 -10.97
C VAL A 650 -7.62 20.21 -12.49
N HIS A 651 -6.51 19.77 -13.06
CA HIS A 651 -6.35 19.57 -14.50
C HIS A 651 -6.11 18.11 -14.81
N GLY A 652 -6.76 17.60 -15.86
CA GLY A 652 -6.51 16.25 -16.34
C GLY A 652 -7.20 15.14 -15.54
N LEU A 653 -8.31 15.42 -14.84
CA LEU A 653 -9.07 14.40 -14.12
C LEU A 653 -9.64 13.38 -15.11
N LYS A 654 -9.24 12.11 -15.01
CA LYS A 654 -9.60 11.06 -15.98
C LYS A 654 -11.02 10.55 -15.75
N VAL A 655 -11.89 10.68 -16.76
CA VAL A 655 -13.27 10.13 -16.75
C VAL A 655 -13.64 9.72 -18.18
N GLY A 656 -14.20 8.52 -18.32
CA GLY A 656 -14.50 7.94 -19.63
C GLY A 656 -13.22 7.72 -20.43
N LYS A 657 -13.20 8.24 -21.67
CA LYS A 657 -12.03 8.23 -22.56
C LYS A 657 -11.32 9.59 -22.64
N GLY A 658 -11.69 10.54 -21.79
CA GLY A 658 -11.20 11.91 -21.83
C GLY A 658 -10.85 12.43 -20.45
N VAL A 659 -10.72 13.75 -20.37
CA VAL A 659 -10.37 14.46 -19.13
C VAL A 659 -11.32 15.61 -18.84
N LEU A 660 -11.43 15.93 -17.56
CA LEU A 660 -12.13 17.07 -16.99
C LEU A 660 -11.15 18.00 -16.27
N ASP A 661 -11.25 19.29 -16.50
CA ASP A 661 -10.53 20.32 -15.73
C ASP A 661 -11.56 21.18 -14.99
N VAL A 662 -11.31 21.41 -13.71
CA VAL A 662 -12.22 22.11 -12.80
C VAL A 662 -11.48 23.12 -11.93
N GLU A 663 -12.14 24.24 -11.68
CA GLU A 663 -11.74 25.26 -10.71
C GLU A 663 -12.85 25.42 -9.69
N LEU A 664 -12.50 25.33 -8.42
CA LEU A 664 -13.38 25.63 -7.29
C LEU A 664 -12.93 26.93 -6.63
N SER A 665 -13.89 27.76 -6.25
CA SER A 665 -13.65 28.96 -5.45
C SER A 665 -14.68 29.12 -4.35
N ARG A 666 -14.26 29.58 -3.18
CA ARG A 666 -15.15 29.92 -2.07
C ARG A 666 -15.54 31.39 -2.13
N VAL A 667 -16.83 31.67 -2.23
CA VAL A 667 -17.38 33.04 -2.19
C VAL A 667 -18.55 33.06 -1.21
N ASN A 668 -18.50 33.95 -0.22
CA ASN A 668 -19.52 34.08 0.83
C ASN A 668 -19.89 32.74 1.51
N GLY A 669 -18.88 31.89 1.77
CA GLY A 669 -19.07 30.58 2.42
C GLY A 669 -19.61 29.47 1.50
N SER A 670 -19.93 29.77 0.24
CA SER A 670 -20.38 28.78 -0.75
C SER A 670 -19.25 28.41 -1.70
N THR A 671 -19.23 27.14 -2.16
CA THR A 671 -18.28 26.65 -3.17
C THR A 671 -18.87 26.81 -4.56
N PHE A 672 -18.15 27.48 -5.45
CA PHE A 672 -18.50 27.67 -6.87
C PHE A 672 -17.59 26.82 -7.74
N LEU A 673 -18.18 26.12 -8.71
CA LEU A 673 -17.50 25.30 -9.70
C LEU A 673 -17.45 26.03 -11.05
N HIS A 674 -16.27 26.07 -11.64
CA HIS A 674 -16.03 26.49 -13.01
C HIS A 674 -15.38 25.33 -13.79
N LEU A 675 -16.08 24.85 -14.82
CA LEU A 675 -15.56 23.80 -15.72
C LEU A 675 -14.74 24.46 -16.82
N THR A 676 -13.41 24.32 -16.77
CA THR A 676 -12.51 24.93 -17.76
C THR A 676 -12.28 24.03 -18.97
N LYS A 677 -12.45 22.70 -18.81
CA LYS A 677 -12.35 21.74 -19.90
C LYS A 677 -13.21 20.51 -19.62
N ASN A 678 -13.93 20.03 -20.65
CA ASN A 678 -14.57 18.73 -20.61
C ASN A 678 -14.41 18.01 -21.96
N THR A 679 -13.54 17.02 -22.00
CA THR A 679 -13.31 16.16 -23.17
C THR A 679 -13.83 14.74 -22.98
N THR A 680 -14.49 14.47 -21.84
CA THR A 680 -15.01 13.14 -21.46
C THR A 680 -16.13 12.66 -22.39
N GLY A 681 -16.83 13.60 -23.03
CA GLY A 681 -18.05 13.34 -23.80
C GLY A 681 -19.28 13.06 -22.93
N TRP A 682 -19.19 13.25 -21.62
CA TRP A 682 -20.27 13.03 -20.66
C TRP A 682 -20.89 14.35 -20.23
N SER A 683 -22.21 14.37 -20.06
CA SER A 683 -22.92 15.57 -19.58
C SER A 683 -22.67 15.76 -18.09
N VAL A 684 -22.29 16.96 -17.67
CA VAL A 684 -21.99 17.29 -16.28
C VAL A 684 -23.21 17.93 -15.62
N ASN A 685 -23.65 17.38 -14.51
CA ASN A 685 -24.68 17.94 -13.64
C ASN A 685 -24.05 18.34 -12.32
N CYS A 686 -24.11 19.63 -11.97
CA CYS A 686 -23.66 20.12 -10.68
C CYS A 686 -24.86 20.25 -9.74
N THR A 687 -24.80 19.61 -8.57
CA THR A 687 -25.85 19.72 -7.54
C THR A 687 -25.26 20.10 -6.19
N THR A 688 -25.90 21.02 -5.49
CA THR A 688 -25.59 21.32 -4.08
C THR A 688 -26.29 20.36 -3.12
N GLU A 689 -27.30 19.64 -3.60
CA GLU A 689 -28.01 18.60 -2.87
C GLU A 689 -27.49 17.23 -3.33
N SER A 690 -27.10 16.38 -2.39
CA SER A 690 -26.76 14.98 -2.67
C SER A 690 -27.84 14.09 -2.04
N PHE A 691 -28.52 13.29 -2.85
CA PHE A 691 -29.09 11.99 -2.47
C PHE A 691 -29.25 11.14 -3.73
N ARG A 692 -28.97 9.84 -3.60
CA ARG A 692 -29.28 8.79 -4.57
C ARG A 692 -30.66 8.20 -4.31
#